data_AF-A0A2E3C0M8-F1
#
_entry.id   AF-A0A2E3C0M8-F1
#
_cell.length_a   1.000
_cell.length_b   1.000
_cell.length_c   1.000
_cell.angle_alpha   90.00
_cell.angle_beta   90.00
_cell.angle_gamma   90.00
#
_symmetry.space_group_name_H-M   'P 1'
#
loop_
_entity.id
_entity.type
_entity.pdbx_description
1 polymer ?
#
loop_
_entity_poly.entity_id
_entity_poly.type
_entity_poly.pdbx_seq_one_letter_code
_entity_poly.pdbx_strand_id
1 'polypeptide(L)'
;MSWELRKTQIECKYEIDKLMNDEFDSSYSNRRGLIKMFCGTGKSLIIYDTFLKYGSKLCVIVFPSIPLITQFNESYIHNEKSILYNEIYYKKKFTQLNICSKNELNHINELNFTTNEDNIENFLDNDNDNDKLILITYQSFSKLYNVLDNDDIELNTNIDLIMFDEAHHIIGDKIKSYIFESDYLYDTMLFFTATPKNSNGIYMYELPDEINYDEVDLMNDENTFIDDEPHCGNLIYEYFHIDGVEDNILNDFKIRMDLFTNNKNKCYNSILEAISRSIIESGNTRVLTFHGRSETSSDIYSDVVDFTSIDNKEKFKNIFNNLIKNEYPDKSDYFNKITIKGITGKTKNKQKILKEFDNTKDNDIYILSSCQTIGEGVDTKKANHVVFVDPKQSYTSIIQNIGRVTRKNKNMSTILLPCWVDKTKYEKCKTDKERDNQIRLDLKKGGDFTMITNVLSALRQSDPFLFESCLKYPNKFSKKSIENSFSKIEGKVDWEEKDLECAINNIDSNFKYNITDDQENNLERFSSENKKSLIILNENVDEQLIRYGKMKKKTYLIVKNDKFCNVNFNNCYSKDKLEKPKKRKINLETHTDNELQVLWNITDISENMKACYIESSIIGYDWYEKFDELKKFIDVNKRRPTQISKYKYEKIIGYWLSNQIQNFKKKKEIMKNEKIYCEFKQFIDNYSNYFLSNDKLWYKKLEELKLFIDKNKRRPNGNLKNSEGLIGRWYGTQKINFRNKQDSMKNKEIYNSFFNFKNKYSKYFKSNEQFWNDKFIQLSSFIDKNKKRPSQKSKNFEESMLGYWLSSQIMKKNKKIEIMKNEKIYNNFEKFLEDYSDYFKSNEDLWYENFYKLKKYIDINKKRPTSKNIKEKTLSSFLCKQIKNFKNKIYIMKNEKIYNKFEKFLEDYSDYFKANEDLWYEKLEDVKNFIDVNKRRPKYKEGNHKWLQHQITNFNNKKFLMKNEKIYDVFEKFLEDYSDYFKSNEELWYQNFNNLKNFIDINKRRPNSNSKNKDEKNVGNWKSKQISNFRKKQRTMKNQKIYNEFKKFLEDYSNYFKSNDELWFENFEKLKKFIDINKRRPKKNSKNKDEKNIGIWLIRQYQKFKKK
;
A
#
# COMPACT_ATOMS: atom_id res chain seq x y z
N MET A 1 -8.81 45.79 -9.17
CA MET A 1 -9.11 44.35 -9.03
C MET A 1 -10.42 44.13 -9.76
N SER A 2 -10.37 43.53 -10.95
CA SER A 2 -11.56 42.92 -11.56
C SER A 2 -12.09 41.86 -10.60
N TRP A 3 -13.41 41.74 -10.48
CA TRP A 3 -14.08 40.68 -9.71
C TRP A 3 -14.14 39.36 -10.49
N GLU A 4 -13.15 39.11 -11.35
CA GLU A 4 -13.06 37.85 -12.05
C GLU A 4 -12.64 36.77 -11.05
N LEU A 5 -13.48 35.74 -10.94
CA LEU A 5 -13.15 34.55 -10.18
C LEU A 5 -11.82 34.00 -10.70
N ARG A 6 -10.94 33.67 -9.76
CA ARG A 6 -9.67 33.00 -10.09
C ARG A 6 -9.97 31.60 -10.60
N LYS A 7 -9.04 31.02 -11.37
CA LYS A 7 -9.15 29.66 -11.89
C LYS A 7 -9.69 28.65 -10.87
N THR A 8 -9.18 28.69 -9.65
CA THR A 8 -9.54 27.76 -8.57
C THR A 8 -10.93 28.00 -8.00
N GLN A 9 -11.39 29.25 -8.02
CA GLN A 9 -12.76 29.61 -7.64
C GLN A 9 -13.74 29.19 -8.74
N ILE A 10 -13.33 29.25 -10.02
CA ILE A 10 -14.08 28.72 -11.15
C ILE A 10 -14.18 27.19 -11.08
N GLU A 11 -13.09 26.50 -10.77
CA GLU A 11 -13.06 25.04 -10.60
C GLU A 11 -13.96 24.59 -9.43
N CYS A 12 -13.87 25.26 -8.27
CA CYS A 12 -14.76 24.99 -7.15
C CYS A 12 -16.22 25.23 -7.51
N LYS A 13 -16.52 26.36 -8.16
CA LYS A 13 -17.86 26.68 -8.66
C LYS A 13 -18.38 25.61 -9.61
N TYR A 14 -17.55 25.11 -10.52
CA TYR A 14 -17.93 24.07 -11.45
C TYR A 14 -18.34 22.76 -10.75
N GLU A 15 -17.64 22.36 -9.68
CA GLU A 15 -18.03 21.19 -8.89
C GLU A 15 -19.32 21.44 -8.07
N ILE A 16 -19.53 22.66 -7.58
CA ILE A 16 -20.83 23.05 -6.98
C ILE A 16 -21.95 22.99 -8.02
N ASP A 17 -21.70 23.49 -9.24
CA ASP A 17 -22.68 23.49 -10.33
C ASP A 17 -23.14 22.05 -10.68
N LYS A 18 -22.21 21.09 -10.71
CA LYS A 18 -22.54 19.67 -10.90
C LYS A 18 -23.41 19.11 -9.78
N LEU A 19 -23.10 19.43 -8.52
CA LEU A 19 -23.91 19.02 -7.37
C LEU A 19 -25.33 19.59 -7.46
N MET A 20 -25.45 20.85 -7.87
CA MET A 20 -26.74 21.51 -8.04
C MET A 20 -27.57 20.94 -9.21
N ASN A 21 -26.92 20.34 -10.21
CA ASN A 21 -27.56 19.73 -11.38
C ASN A 21 -27.80 18.20 -11.23
N ASP A 22 -27.66 17.64 -10.02
CA ASP A 22 -27.86 16.22 -9.73
C ASP A 22 -26.95 15.27 -10.54
N GLU A 23 -25.76 15.72 -10.92
CA GLU A 23 -24.76 14.88 -11.62
C GLU A 23 -23.95 13.97 -10.67
N PHE A 24 -24.21 14.05 -9.36
CA PHE A 24 -23.64 13.16 -8.35
C PHE A 24 -24.70 12.17 -7.86
N ASP A 25 -24.40 10.86 -7.91
CA ASP A 25 -25.22 9.82 -7.26
C ASP A 25 -25.27 10.09 -5.76
N SER A 26 -26.46 10.44 -5.24
CA SER A 26 -26.70 10.70 -3.81
C SER A 26 -27.63 9.62 -3.25
N SER A 27 -27.20 8.94 -2.18
CA SER A 27 -28.06 8.07 -1.37
C SER A 27 -29.00 8.87 -0.46
N TYR A 28 -28.74 10.17 -0.28
CA TYR A 28 -29.47 11.08 0.58
C TYR A 28 -30.68 11.69 -0.13
N SER A 29 -31.74 11.98 0.64
CA SER A 29 -32.91 12.74 0.17
C SER A 29 -32.57 14.19 -0.22
N ASN A 30 -31.49 14.74 0.36
CA ASN A 30 -31.07 16.13 0.20
C ASN A 30 -29.66 16.21 -0.41
N ARG A 31 -29.35 17.31 -1.11
CA ARG A 31 -28.03 17.50 -1.73
C ARG A 31 -27.01 17.95 -0.69
N ARG A 32 -25.90 17.22 -0.55
CA ARG A 32 -24.84 17.53 0.43
C ARG A 32 -23.45 17.54 -0.23
N GLY A 33 -22.66 18.56 0.06
CA GLY A 33 -21.29 18.65 -0.45
C GLY A 33 -20.30 19.26 0.55
N LEU A 34 -19.16 18.59 0.74
CA LEU A 34 -18.04 19.11 1.50
C LEU A 34 -17.03 19.78 0.57
N ILE A 35 -16.65 21.02 0.90
CA ILE A 35 -15.64 21.81 0.20
C ILE A 35 -14.48 22.07 1.16
N LYS A 36 -13.33 21.48 0.86
CA LYS A 36 -12.10 21.67 1.63
C LYS A 36 -11.18 22.67 0.95
N MET A 37 -10.99 23.85 1.55
CA MET A 37 -10.11 24.88 0.98
C MET A 37 -9.25 25.53 2.05
N PHE A 38 -7.95 25.64 1.80
CA PHE A 38 -7.02 26.28 2.72
C PHE A 38 -7.40 27.75 2.99
N CYS A 39 -7.12 28.24 4.20
CA CYS A 39 -7.45 29.61 4.60
C CYS A 39 -6.77 30.64 3.68
N GLY A 40 -7.47 31.75 3.37
CA GLY A 40 -6.93 32.84 2.53
C GLY A 40 -7.06 32.65 1.02
N THR A 41 -7.68 31.55 0.56
CA THR A 41 -7.88 31.22 -0.87
C THR A 41 -9.15 31.83 -1.48
N GLY A 42 -10.05 32.37 -0.65
CA GLY A 42 -11.27 33.05 -1.09
C GLY A 42 -12.57 32.26 -0.91
N LYS A 43 -12.64 31.35 0.09
CA LYS A 43 -13.86 30.61 0.45
C LYS A 43 -15.12 31.48 0.53
N SER A 44 -15.06 32.59 1.26
CA SER A 44 -16.21 33.48 1.45
C SER A 44 -16.70 34.12 0.14
N LEU A 45 -15.83 34.29 -0.86
CA LEU A 45 -16.24 34.77 -2.19
C LEU A 45 -17.05 33.70 -2.92
N ILE A 46 -16.66 32.42 -2.81
CA ILE A 46 -17.41 31.30 -3.39
C ILE A 46 -18.76 31.16 -2.71
N ILE A 47 -18.82 31.28 -1.38
CA ILE A 47 -20.08 31.30 -0.61
C ILE A 47 -21.01 32.41 -1.13
N TYR A 48 -20.49 33.63 -1.31
CA TYR A 48 -21.28 34.75 -1.84
C TYR A 48 -21.75 34.52 -3.28
N ASP A 49 -20.87 34.05 -4.18
CA ASP A 49 -21.22 33.73 -5.57
C ASP A 49 -22.27 32.61 -5.65
N THR A 50 -22.16 31.60 -4.79
CA THR A 50 -23.11 30.48 -4.70
C THR A 50 -24.48 30.97 -4.22
N PHE A 51 -24.52 31.84 -3.20
CA PHE A 51 -25.76 32.50 -2.78
C PHE A 51 -26.39 33.29 -3.93
N LEU A 52 -25.62 34.10 -4.65
CA LEU A 52 -26.16 34.90 -5.76
C LEU A 52 -26.75 34.04 -6.87
N LYS A 53 -26.14 32.89 -7.15
CA LYS A 53 -26.54 32.00 -8.24
C LYS A 53 -27.69 31.06 -7.86
N TYR A 54 -27.65 30.47 -6.67
CA TYR A 54 -28.49 29.33 -6.29
C TYR A 54 -29.37 29.56 -5.08
N GLY A 55 -29.02 30.49 -4.18
CA GLY A 55 -29.92 30.84 -3.09
C GLY A 55 -31.23 31.31 -3.70
N SER A 56 -32.35 30.88 -3.16
CA SER A 56 -33.67 31.33 -3.55
C SER A 56 -34.44 31.66 -2.27
N LYS A 57 -35.75 31.42 -2.24
CA LYS A 57 -36.70 31.72 -1.15
C LYS A 57 -36.06 32.02 0.21
N LEU A 58 -35.28 31.09 0.78
CA LEU A 58 -34.56 31.23 2.04
C LEU A 58 -33.15 30.61 1.99
N CYS A 59 -32.13 31.46 1.87
CA CYS A 59 -30.72 31.06 2.01
C CYS A 59 -30.15 31.41 3.39
N VAL A 60 -29.42 30.46 3.99
CA VAL A 60 -28.80 30.63 5.31
C VAL A 60 -27.28 30.44 5.21
N ILE A 61 -26.51 31.40 5.73
CA ILE A 61 -25.05 31.30 5.83
C ILE A 61 -24.65 31.31 7.30
N VAL A 62 -23.98 30.26 7.74
CA VAL A 62 -23.62 30.03 9.15
C VAL A 62 -22.14 30.31 9.38
N PHE A 63 -21.81 31.13 10.37
CA PHE A 63 -20.45 31.54 10.72
C PHE A 63 -20.09 31.21 12.18
N PRO A 64 -18.81 30.95 12.51
CA PRO A 64 -18.38 30.67 13.89
C PRO A 64 -18.37 31.90 14.81
N SER A 65 -18.34 33.11 14.26
CA SER A 65 -18.20 34.32 15.07
C SER A 65 -18.87 35.56 14.46
N ILE A 66 -19.27 36.50 15.33
CA ILE A 66 -19.83 37.81 14.94
C ILE A 66 -18.87 38.63 14.07
N PRO A 67 -17.54 38.65 14.33
CA PRO A 67 -16.59 39.31 13.43
C PRO A 67 -16.61 38.79 11.99
N LEU A 68 -16.91 37.51 11.73
CA LEU A 68 -17.04 36.99 10.36
C LEU A 68 -18.30 37.48 9.67
N ILE A 69 -19.44 37.52 10.37
CA ILE A 69 -20.68 38.13 9.85
C ILE A 69 -20.42 39.59 9.49
N THR A 70 -19.75 40.32 10.39
CA THR A 70 -19.37 41.71 10.19
C THR A 70 -18.48 41.86 8.96
N GLN A 71 -17.43 41.04 8.84
CA GLN A 71 -16.52 41.05 7.70
C GLN A 71 -17.23 40.69 6.39
N PHE A 72 -18.14 39.72 6.40
CA PHE A 72 -18.88 39.29 5.23
C PHE A 72 -19.79 40.40 4.71
N ASN A 73 -20.50 41.08 5.62
CA ASN A 73 -21.29 42.26 5.32
C ASN A 73 -20.46 43.37 4.65
N GLU A 74 -19.35 43.76 5.27
CA GLU A 74 -18.49 44.85 4.75
C GLU A 74 -17.80 44.49 3.43
N SER A 75 -17.45 43.21 3.23
CA SER A 75 -16.64 42.76 2.09
C SER A 75 -17.45 42.31 0.89
N TYR A 76 -18.68 41.81 1.09
CA TYR A 76 -19.47 41.15 0.05
C TYR A 76 -20.91 41.67 -0.06
N ILE A 77 -21.60 42.00 1.03
CA ILE A 77 -22.98 42.51 0.91
C ILE A 77 -22.97 44.00 0.51
N HIS A 78 -22.25 44.83 1.27
CA HIS A 78 -22.29 46.29 1.14
C HIS A 78 -21.06 46.87 0.44
N ASN A 79 -20.27 46.04 -0.25
CA ASN A 79 -19.12 46.52 -1.00
C ASN A 79 -19.56 47.00 -2.39
N GLU A 80 -19.20 48.22 -2.80
CA GLU A 80 -19.58 48.76 -4.11
C GLU A 80 -19.27 47.82 -5.29
N LYS A 81 -18.14 47.08 -5.21
CA LYS A 81 -17.74 46.18 -6.28
C LYS A 81 -18.52 44.87 -6.30
N SER A 82 -18.94 44.37 -5.14
CA SER A 82 -19.78 43.16 -5.07
C SER A 82 -21.21 43.45 -5.50
N ILE A 83 -21.72 44.64 -5.17
CA ILE A 83 -23.01 45.14 -5.67
C ILE A 83 -22.98 45.20 -7.20
N LEU A 84 -21.95 45.82 -7.78
CA LEU A 84 -21.78 45.87 -9.24
C LEU A 84 -21.64 44.47 -9.85
N TYR A 85 -20.93 43.55 -9.17
CA TYR A 85 -20.81 42.16 -9.61
C TYR A 85 -22.18 41.47 -9.66
N ASN A 86 -23.00 41.61 -8.62
CA ASN A 86 -24.38 41.12 -8.63
C ASN A 86 -25.17 41.74 -9.79
N GLU A 87 -25.17 43.07 -9.95
CA GLU A 87 -25.90 43.77 -11.02
C GLU A 87 -25.52 43.32 -12.44
N ILE A 88 -24.25 43.00 -12.68
CA ILE A 88 -23.76 42.56 -13.99
C ILE A 88 -24.14 41.11 -14.26
N TYR A 89 -23.89 40.20 -13.31
CA TYR A 89 -23.92 38.76 -13.58
C TYR A 89 -25.21 38.05 -13.15
N TYR A 90 -25.89 38.52 -12.10
CA TYR A 90 -27.03 37.78 -11.49
C TYR A 90 -28.31 38.61 -11.36
N LYS A 91 -28.19 39.91 -11.10
CA LYS A 91 -29.31 40.86 -10.86
C LYS A 91 -30.24 40.39 -9.74
N LYS A 92 -29.69 39.72 -8.73
CA LYS A 92 -30.46 39.16 -7.61
C LYS A 92 -30.95 40.26 -6.69
N LYS A 93 -32.24 40.22 -6.35
CA LYS A 93 -32.83 41.05 -5.29
C LYS A 93 -33.07 40.19 -4.08
N PHE A 94 -32.58 40.64 -2.93
CA PHE A 94 -32.73 39.91 -1.68
C PHE A 94 -32.88 40.87 -0.50
N THR A 95 -33.53 40.39 0.56
CA THR A 95 -33.57 41.03 1.87
C THR A 95 -32.69 40.24 2.85
N GLN A 96 -32.13 40.92 3.85
CA GLN A 96 -31.16 40.31 4.75
C GLN A 96 -31.56 40.47 6.22
N LEU A 97 -31.32 39.39 6.99
CA LEU A 97 -31.35 39.41 8.46
C LEU A 97 -30.05 38.84 9.04
N ASN A 98 -29.51 39.48 10.09
CA ASN A 98 -28.37 38.96 10.83
C ASN A 98 -28.83 38.43 12.19
N ILE A 99 -28.64 37.14 12.45
CA ILE A 99 -29.04 36.50 13.70
C ILE A 99 -27.82 36.28 14.58
N CYS A 100 -27.55 37.21 15.50
CA CYS A 100 -26.42 37.13 16.42
C CYS A 100 -26.58 38.07 17.63
N SER A 101 -25.87 37.80 18.71
CA SER A 101 -26.08 38.46 20.02
C SER A 101 -25.58 39.91 20.13
N LYS A 102 -24.89 40.44 19.11
CA LYS A 102 -24.29 41.78 19.17
C LYS A 102 -24.19 42.43 17.79
N ASN A 103 -24.64 43.68 17.69
CA ASN A 103 -24.38 44.52 16.53
C ASN A 103 -22.98 45.15 16.61
N GLU A 104 -22.10 44.86 15.64
CA GLU A 104 -20.79 45.49 15.49
C GLU A 104 -20.74 46.51 14.32
N LEU A 105 -21.85 46.66 13.58
CA LEU A 105 -22.01 47.51 12.40
C LEU A 105 -22.93 48.71 12.64
N ASN A 106 -22.83 49.36 13.80
CA ASN A 106 -23.66 50.53 14.16
C ASN A 106 -23.53 51.73 13.20
N HIS A 107 -22.59 51.71 12.26
CA HIS A 107 -22.39 52.76 11.25
C HIS A 107 -23.16 52.51 9.95
N ILE A 108 -23.75 51.33 9.78
CA ILE A 108 -24.60 50.97 8.64
C ILE A 108 -26.04 50.88 9.17
N ASN A 109 -26.83 51.92 8.95
CA ASN A 109 -28.18 52.04 9.53
C ASN A 109 -29.20 51.05 8.97
N GLU A 110 -28.89 50.38 7.85
CA GLU A 110 -29.80 49.49 7.12
C GLU A 110 -29.74 48.01 7.55
N LEU A 111 -28.86 47.65 8.51
CA LEU A 111 -28.66 46.26 8.91
C LEU A 111 -29.48 45.86 10.14
N ASN A 112 -30.35 44.87 9.96
CA ASN A 112 -31.13 44.27 11.04
C ASN A 112 -30.33 43.17 11.75
N PHE A 113 -30.22 43.30 13.08
CA PHE A 113 -29.60 42.31 13.98
C PHE A 113 -30.62 41.86 15.02
N THR A 114 -30.80 40.55 15.22
CA THR A 114 -31.75 40.05 16.21
C THR A 114 -31.30 38.72 16.81
N THR A 115 -31.81 38.41 18.00
CA THR A 115 -31.85 37.05 18.56
C THR A 115 -33.24 36.71 19.08
N ASN A 116 -34.23 37.58 18.83
CA ASN A 116 -35.61 37.34 19.21
C ASN A 116 -36.28 36.48 18.13
N GLU A 117 -36.91 35.39 18.54
CA GLU A 117 -37.63 34.44 17.70
C GLU A 117 -38.80 35.14 16.97
N ASP A 118 -39.54 36.03 17.62
CA ASP A 118 -40.63 36.81 16.98
C ASP A 118 -40.14 37.66 15.80
N ASN A 119 -38.94 38.24 15.91
CA ASN A 119 -38.37 39.06 14.83
C ASN A 119 -37.89 38.21 13.66
N ILE A 120 -37.51 36.95 13.93
CA ILE A 120 -37.12 35.97 12.92
C ILE A 120 -38.38 35.50 12.18
N GLU A 121 -39.43 35.12 12.91
CA GLU A 121 -40.75 34.75 12.37
C GLU A 121 -41.30 35.87 11.47
N ASN A 122 -41.38 37.11 11.96
CA ASN A 122 -41.84 38.25 11.17
C ASN A 122 -41.02 38.50 9.88
N PHE A 123 -39.73 38.17 9.88
CA PHE A 123 -38.88 38.28 8.68
C PHE A 123 -39.17 37.15 7.69
N LEU A 124 -39.43 35.94 8.18
CA LEU A 124 -39.75 34.77 7.37
C LEU A 124 -41.16 34.86 6.77
N ASP A 125 -42.15 35.36 7.52
CA ASP A 125 -43.54 35.56 7.09
C ASP A 125 -43.72 36.72 6.12
N ASN A 126 -42.73 37.62 6.02
CA ASN A 126 -42.86 38.79 5.16
C ASN A 126 -42.87 38.37 3.68
N ASP A 127 -44.05 38.45 3.06
CA ASP A 127 -44.31 38.20 1.63
C ASP A 127 -43.81 39.34 0.73
N ASN A 128 -42.51 39.60 0.78
CA ASN A 128 -41.85 40.37 -0.28
C ASN A 128 -41.39 39.43 -1.40
N ASP A 129 -41.47 39.88 -2.65
CA ASP A 129 -41.00 39.13 -3.83
C ASP A 129 -39.47 38.92 -3.87
N ASN A 130 -38.73 39.31 -2.82
CA ASN A 130 -37.28 39.20 -2.79
C ASN A 130 -36.84 37.91 -2.09
N ASP A 131 -35.71 37.35 -2.52
CA ASP A 131 -35.10 36.22 -1.83
C ASP A 131 -34.68 36.63 -0.39
N LYS A 132 -34.71 35.71 0.57
CA LYS A 132 -34.31 35.99 1.95
C LYS A 132 -32.91 35.43 2.22
N LEU A 133 -32.03 36.26 2.76
CA LEU A 133 -30.68 35.88 3.20
C LEU A 133 -30.56 36.03 4.72
N ILE A 134 -30.24 34.93 5.40
CA ILE A 134 -29.93 34.95 6.83
C ILE A 134 -28.44 34.72 7.02
N LEU A 135 -27.77 35.64 7.72
CA LEU A 135 -26.42 35.44 8.23
C LEU A 135 -26.51 35.15 9.73
N ILE A 136 -26.05 33.97 10.16
CA ILE A 136 -26.26 33.49 11.53
C ILE A 136 -24.98 32.94 12.13
N THR A 137 -24.82 33.03 13.46
CA THR A 137 -23.73 32.33 14.13
C THR A 137 -24.15 30.93 14.57
N TYR A 138 -23.22 29.96 14.63
CA TYR A 138 -23.52 28.60 15.13
C TYR A 138 -24.18 28.61 16.51
N GLN A 139 -23.79 29.53 17.41
CA GLN A 139 -24.36 29.63 18.75
C GLN A 139 -25.81 30.13 18.75
N SER A 140 -26.20 30.89 17.73
CA SER A 140 -27.56 31.43 17.57
C SER A 140 -28.42 30.56 16.65
N PHE A 141 -27.87 29.50 16.06
CA PHE A 141 -28.57 28.63 15.10
C PHE A 141 -29.88 28.06 15.66
N SER A 142 -29.89 27.69 16.94
CA SER A 142 -31.10 27.18 17.60
C SER A 142 -32.28 28.14 17.54
N LYS A 143 -32.04 29.46 17.42
CA LYS A 143 -33.09 30.48 17.34
C LYS A 143 -33.83 30.45 16.01
N LEU A 144 -33.12 30.19 14.92
CA LEU A 144 -33.74 29.99 13.62
C LEU A 144 -34.46 28.63 13.59
N TYR A 145 -33.78 27.59 14.09
CA TYR A 145 -34.34 26.24 14.18
C TYR A 145 -35.68 26.20 14.91
N ASN A 146 -35.76 26.81 16.11
CA ASN A 146 -36.98 26.85 16.92
C ASN A 146 -38.17 27.51 16.21
N VAL A 147 -37.94 28.40 15.25
CA VAL A 147 -39.00 29.06 14.48
C VAL A 147 -39.42 28.18 13.29
N LEU A 148 -38.47 27.50 12.64
CA LEU A 148 -38.74 26.65 11.48
C LEU A 148 -39.34 25.28 11.85
N ASP A 149 -38.97 24.72 13.00
CA ASP A 149 -39.45 23.42 13.52
C ASP A 149 -40.62 23.59 14.50
N ASN A 150 -41.41 24.65 14.35
CA ASN A 150 -42.56 24.91 15.21
C ASN A 150 -43.86 24.51 14.51
N ASP A 151 -44.47 23.42 14.95
CA ASP A 151 -45.76 22.92 14.45
C ASP A 151 -46.92 23.93 14.58
N ASP A 152 -46.81 24.90 15.50
CA ASP A 152 -47.84 25.93 15.71
C ASP A 152 -47.76 27.09 14.68
N ILE A 153 -46.71 27.13 13.85
CA ILE A 153 -46.47 28.18 12.85
C ILE A 153 -46.59 27.54 11.45
N GLU A 154 -47.57 27.97 10.64
CA GLU A 154 -47.70 27.55 9.23
C GLU A 154 -46.65 28.22 8.31
N LEU A 155 -45.37 28.11 8.67
CA LEU A 155 -44.25 28.52 7.82
C LEU A 155 -44.00 27.43 6.77
N ASN A 156 -44.58 27.59 5.58
CA ASN A 156 -44.31 26.69 4.45
C ASN A 156 -42.96 27.02 3.76
N THR A 157 -41.89 27.17 4.54
CA THR A 157 -40.58 27.65 4.08
C THR A 157 -39.46 26.73 4.55
N ASN A 158 -39.05 25.80 3.68
CA ASN A 158 -37.78 25.09 3.83
C ASN A 158 -36.60 26.00 3.47
N ILE A 159 -35.42 25.68 4.00
CA ILE A 159 -34.17 26.32 3.60
C ILE A 159 -33.68 25.65 2.32
N ASP A 160 -33.77 26.36 1.20
CA ASP A 160 -33.37 25.82 -0.11
C ASP A 160 -31.84 25.71 -0.24
N LEU A 161 -31.10 26.60 0.43
CA LEU A 161 -29.64 26.56 0.47
C LEU A 161 -29.09 27.00 1.83
N ILE A 162 -28.40 26.09 2.51
CA ILE A 162 -27.61 26.40 3.70
C ILE A 162 -26.12 26.16 3.46
N MET A 163 -25.30 27.14 3.86
CA MET A 163 -23.85 27.11 3.72
C MET A 163 -23.16 27.33 5.06
N PHE A 164 -22.33 26.39 5.46
CA PHE A 164 -21.60 26.41 6.71
C PHE A 164 -20.16 26.86 6.46
N ASP A 165 -19.79 28.08 6.88
CA ASP A 165 -18.39 28.51 6.91
C ASP A 165 -17.71 27.95 8.16
N GLU A 166 -16.43 27.59 8.03
CA GLU A 166 -15.66 26.85 9.04
C GLU A 166 -16.44 25.64 9.60
N ALA A 167 -16.98 24.81 8.70
CA ALA A 167 -17.88 23.70 9.00
C ALA A 167 -17.38 22.67 10.03
N HIS A 168 -16.11 22.70 10.42
CA HIS A 168 -15.61 21.86 11.51
C HIS A 168 -16.25 22.17 12.88
N HIS A 169 -17.01 23.27 13.02
CA HIS A 169 -17.81 23.58 14.22
C HIS A 169 -19.11 22.78 14.33
N ILE A 170 -19.57 22.13 13.26
CA ILE A 170 -20.82 21.33 13.30
C ILE A 170 -20.74 20.12 14.23
N ILE A 171 -19.52 19.69 14.59
CA ILE A 171 -19.26 18.54 15.46
C ILE A 171 -19.77 18.73 16.90
N GLY A 172 -20.24 19.92 17.28
CA GLY A 172 -20.80 20.15 18.61
C GLY A 172 -22.14 19.42 18.83
N ASP A 173 -22.30 18.76 19.98
CA ASP A 173 -23.47 17.91 20.29
C ASP A 173 -24.82 18.61 20.07
N LYS A 174 -24.92 19.91 20.40
CA LYS A 174 -26.16 20.69 20.22
C LYS A 174 -26.49 20.98 18.75
N ILE A 175 -25.48 21.18 17.91
CA ILE A 175 -25.66 21.54 16.51
C ILE A 175 -26.05 20.30 15.69
N LYS A 176 -25.56 19.13 16.11
CA LYS A 176 -25.87 17.83 15.48
C LYS A 176 -27.37 17.60 15.31
N SER A 177 -28.17 17.81 16.37
CA SER A 177 -29.62 17.59 16.32
C SER A 177 -30.34 18.54 15.37
N TYR A 178 -29.91 19.81 15.33
CA TYR A 178 -30.55 20.81 14.46
C TYR A 178 -30.26 20.59 12.98
N ILE A 179 -29.11 20.02 12.62
CA ILE A 179 -28.71 19.84 11.21
C ILE A 179 -29.08 18.43 10.72
N PHE A 180 -28.60 17.38 11.40
CA PHE A 180 -28.63 16.03 10.85
C PHE A 180 -29.86 15.21 11.27
N GLU A 181 -30.49 15.53 12.40
CA GLU A 181 -31.75 14.88 12.82
C GLU A 181 -32.98 15.58 12.21
N SER A 182 -32.80 16.78 11.66
CA SER A 182 -33.86 17.63 11.09
C SER A 182 -33.64 17.89 9.60
N ASP A 183 -33.14 16.86 8.90
CA ASP A 183 -32.70 16.95 7.51
C ASP A 183 -33.81 17.46 6.57
N TYR A 184 -35.06 17.13 6.86
CA TYR A 184 -36.24 17.52 6.07
C TYR A 184 -36.45 19.05 5.93
N LEU A 185 -35.77 19.87 6.75
CA LEU A 185 -35.81 21.34 6.66
C LEU A 185 -34.90 21.93 5.57
N TYR A 186 -33.99 21.13 5.00
CA TYR A 186 -32.92 21.62 4.13
C TYR A 186 -32.95 20.93 2.77
N ASP A 187 -33.02 21.68 1.67
CA ASP A 187 -32.94 21.07 0.32
C ASP A 187 -31.49 20.81 -0.09
N THR A 188 -30.59 21.79 0.14
CA THR A 188 -29.17 21.72 -0.20
C THR A 188 -28.27 22.24 0.93
N MET A 189 -27.25 21.46 1.30
CA MET A 189 -26.26 21.78 2.33
C MET A 189 -24.84 21.77 1.79
N LEU A 190 -24.12 22.88 1.94
CA LEU A 190 -22.70 22.99 1.59
C LEU A 190 -21.84 23.29 2.81
N PHE A 191 -20.77 22.51 2.98
CA PHE A 191 -19.88 22.59 4.14
C PHE A 191 -18.50 23.09 3.71
N PHE A 192 -18.14 24.31 4.09
CA PHE A 192 -16.85 24.91 3.75
C PHE A 192 -15.90 24.87 4.94
N THR A 193 -14.73 24.24 4.81
CA THR A 193 -13.74 24.21 5.89
C THR A 193 -12.31 24.06 5.37
N ALA A 194 -11.31 24.56 6.09
CA ALA A 194 -9.91 24.23 5.80
C ALA A 194 -9.47 22.91 6.47
N THR A 195 -10.18 22.51 7.53
CA THR A 195 -9.77 21.45 8.45
C THR A 195 -10.99 20.61 8.83
N PRO A 196 -11.50 19.73 7.95
CA PRO A 196 -12.58 18.83 8.33
C PRO A 196 -12.12 17.90 9.45
N LYS A 197 -13.04 17.47 10.33
CA LYS A 197 -12.74 16.63 11.50
C LYS A 197 -13.86 15.62 11.73
N ASN A 198 -13.51 14.40 12.08
CA ASN A 198 -14.49 13.35 12.44
C ASN A 198 -14.52 13.20 13.97
N SER A 199 -15.56 13.71 14.62
CA SER A 199 -15.62 13.82 16.09
C SER A 199 -17.07 13.76 16.57
N ASN A 200 -17.29 13.37 17.82
CA ASN A 200 -18.61 13.41 18.48
C ASN A 200 -19.70 12.68 17.67
N GLY A 201 -19.33 11.56 17.04
CA GLY A 201 -20.24 10.78 16.19
C GLY A 201 -20.73 11.54 14.95
N ILE A 202 -20.01 12.56 14.47
CA ILE A 202 -20.20 13.17 13.15
C ILE A 202 -19.01 12.79 12.26
N TYR A 203 -19.33 12.27 11.08
CA TYR A 203 -18.37 11.87 10.06
C TYR A 203 -18.46 12.85 8.90
N MET A 204 -17.53 13.81 8.83
CA MET A 204 -17.52 14.84 7.80
C MET A 204 -16.94 14.35 6.48
N TYR A 205 -15.91 13.50 6.52
CA TYR A 205 -15.13 13.10 5.35
C TYR A 205 -14.55 11.69 5.50
N GLU A 206 -14.31 11.04 4.37
CA GLU A 206 -13.66 9.73 4.33
C GLU A 206 -12.13 9.83 4.42
N LEU A 207 -11.53 8.90 5.18
CA LEU A 207 -10.06 8.80 5.30
C LEU A 207 -9.51 7.99 4.13
N PRO A 208 -8.40 8.41 3.48
CA PRO A 208 -7.83 7.67 2.36
C PRO A 208 -7.34 6.25 2.72
N ASP A 209 -7.66 5.27 1.86
CA ASP A 209 -7.29 3.84 2.00
C ASP A 209 -5.78 3.55 2.17
N GLU A 210 -4.91 4.41 1.63
CA GLU A 210 -3.45 4.21 1.62
C GLU A 210 -2.78 4.56 2.97
N ILE A 211 -3.54 5.09 3.93
CA ILE A 211 -3.01 5.48 5.23
C ILE A 211 -3.02 4.25 6.15
N ASN A 212 -1.83 3.72 6.45
CA ASN A 212 -1.66 2.63 7.41
C ASN A 212 -2.22 3.06 8.78
N TYR A 213 -3.34 2.47 9.20
CA TYR A 213 -4.04 2.80 10.45
C TYR A 213 -3.13 2.74 11.69
N ASP A 214 -2.06 1.93 11.65
CA ASP A 214 -1.07 1.79 12.73
C ASP A 214 -0.01 2.93 12.77
N GLU A 215 0.13 3.73 11.71
CA GLU A 215 1.15 4.78 11.58
C GLU A 215 0.61 6.21 11.75
N VAL A 216 -0.69 6.35 12.02
CA VAL A 216 -1.30 7.65 12.25
C VAL A 216 -1.53 7.85 13.74
N ASP A 217 -0.84 8.83 14.30
CA ASP A 217 -1.16 9.42 15.60
C ASP A 217 -2.43 10.31 15.48
N LEU A 218 -3.45 9.81 14.78
CA LEU A 218 -4.82 10.33 14.72
C LEU A 218 -5.60 9.90 15.98
N MET A 219 -4.95 9.87 17.15
CA MET A 219 -5.54 9.47 18.43
C MET A 219 -6.75 10.31 18.89
N ASN A 220 -7.25 11.24 18.06
CA ASN A 220 -8.40 12.10 18.33
C ASN A 220 -9.51 12.04 17.27
N ASP A 221 -9.39 11.26 16.19
CA ASP A 221 -10.52 10.97 15.30
C ASP A 221 -11.14 9.65 15.78
N GLU A 222 -12.13 9.75 16.66
CA GLU A 222 -12.73 8.61 17.39
C GLU A 222 -13.51 7.63 16.49
N ASN A 223 -13.65 7.92 15.19
CA ASN A 223 -14.53 7.22 14.26
C ASN A 223 -13.77 6.49 13.12
N THR A 224 -12.71 5.73 13.44
CA THR A 224 -11.87 5.05 12.43
C THR A 224 -12.51 3.81 11.76
N PHE A 225 -13.71 3.39 12.16
CA PHE A 225 -14.41 2.24 11.55
C PHE A 225 -15.93 2.46 11.57
N ILE A 226 -16.49 3.02 10.50
CA ILE A 226 -17.92 3.08 10.26
C ILE A 226 -18.15 2.86 8.75
N ASP A 227 -19.04 1.95 8.38
CA ASP A 227 -19.45 1.63 7.00
C ASP A 227 -20.47 2.66 6.42
N ASP A 228 -20.71 3.77 7.12
CA ASP A 228 -21.74 4.77 6.77
C ASP A 228 -21.15 5.89 5.91
N GLU A 229 -21.94 6.39 4.95
CA GLU A 229 -21.57 7.53 4.12
C GLU A 229 -21.35 8.83 4.97
N PRO A 230 -20.44 9.73 4.55
CA PRO A 230 -20.17 10.99 5.25
C PRO A 230 -21.43 11.85 5.45
N HIS A 231 -21.69 12.28 6.69
CA HIS A 231 -22.83 13.13 7.05
C HIS A 231 -22.86 14.44 6.24
N CYS A 232 -21.70 14.97 5.84
CA CYS A 232 -21.58 16.18 5.04
C CYS A 232 -21.69 15.95 3.51
N GLY A 233 -21.99 14.72 3.09
CA GLY A 233 -21.92 14.29 1.70
C GLY A 233 -20.48 14.14 1.18
N ASN A 234 -20.36 13.96 -0.13
CA ASN A 234 -19.07 13.74 -0.77
C ASN A 234 -18.16 14.98 -0.68
N LEU A 235 -16.84 14.74 -0.59
CA LEU A 235 -15.83 15.78 -0.79
C LEU A 235 -15.81 16.17 -2.26
N ILE A 236 -16.55 17.21 -2.63
CA ILE A 236 -16.72 17.64 -4.03
C ILE A 236 -15.59 18.53 -4.53
N TYR A 237 -14.86 19.20 -3.64
CA TYR A 237 -13.72 20.03 -4.01
C TYR A 237 -12.67 20.09 -2.89
N GLU A 238 -11.40 19.97 -3.26
CA GLU A 238 -10.27 20.03 -2.34
C GLU A 238 -9.16 20.95 -2.89
N TYR A 239 -8.70 21.89 -2.06
CA TYR A 239 -7.69 22.88 -2.42
C TYR A 239 -6.76 23.19 -1.25
N PHE A 240 -5.51 22.77 -1.36
CA PHE A 240 -4.50 22.83 -0.31
C PHE A 240 -3.71 24.14 -0.31
N HIS A 241 -2.92 24.36 0.75
CA HIS A 241 -1.96 25.47 0.80
C HIS A 241 -1.01 25.44 -0.40
N ILE A 242 -0.51 24.25 -0.75
CA ILE A 242 0.44 24.06 -1.83
C ILE A 242 -0.14 24.48 -3.19
N ASP A 243 -1.39 24.13 -3.46
CA ASP A 243 -2.11 24.54 -4.66
C ASP A 243 -2.19 26.08 -4.70
N GLY A 244 -2.54 26.69 -3.55
CA GLY A 244 -2.48 28.13 -3.31
C GLY A 244 -1.15 28.77 -3.68
N VAL A 245 -0.03 28.14 -3.32
CA VAL A 245 1.31 28.67 -3.65
C VAL A 245 1.64 28.50 -5.13
N GLU A 246 1.30 27.35 -5.72
CA GLU A 246 1.55 27.05 -7.13
C GLU A 246 0.76 27.97 -8.06
N ASP A 247 -0.47 28.31 -7.70
CA ASP A 247 -1.33 29.25 -8.42
C ASP A 247 -1.04 30.71 -8.08
N ASN A 248 0.02 30.96 -7.30
CA ASN A 248 0.46 32.29 -6.89
C ASN A 248 -0.63 33.09 -6.13
N ILE A 249 -1.53 32.39 -5.45
CA ILE A 249 -2.61 32.94 -4.60
C ILE A 249 -2.15 33.11 -3.15
N LEU A 250 -1.28 32.21 -2.69
CA LEU A 250 -0.70 32.21 -1.34
C LEU A 250 0.82 32.36 -1.41
N ASN A 251 1.39 32.88 -0.34
CA ASN A 251 2.81 32.77 -0.06
C ASN A 251 3.12 31.42 0.56
N ASP A 252 4.26 30.89 0.15
CA ASP A 252 4.88 29.78 0.85
C ASP A 252 5.36 30.25 2.23
N PHE A 253 5.60 29.32 3.15
CA PHE A 253 6.13 29.62 4.48
C PHE A 253 7.37 28.82 4.85
N LYS A 254 8.18 29.39 5.73
CA LYS A 254 9.38 28.79 6.30
C LYS A 254 9.17 28.53 7.78
N ILE A 255 9.50 27.34 8.25
CA ILE A 255 9.45 26.99 9.67
C ILE A 255 10.83 27.23 10.26
N ARG A 256 10.90 28.13 11.25
CA ARG A 256 12.10 28.40 12.01
C ARG A 256 11.91 27.89 13.43
N MET A 257 12.79 26.99 13.86
CA MET A 257 12.88 26.50 15.23
C MET A 257 14.04 27.22 15.91
N ASP A 258 13.79 27.80 17.08
CA ASP A 258 14.84 28.45 17.87
C ASP A 258 14.90 27.75 19.23
N LEU A 259 15.94 26.94 19.43
CA LEU A 259 16.10 26.10 20.62
C LEU A 259 17.01 26.80 21.64
N PHE A 260 16.50 26.97 22.86
CA PHE A 260 17.23 27.63 23.95
C PHE A 260 17.09 26.87 25.28
N THR A 261 18.10 26.94 26.14
CA THR A 261 18.12 26.23 27.44
C THR A 261 17.80 27.13 28.63
N ASN A 262 18.02 28.43 28.50
CA ASN A 262 17.86 29.36 29.60
C ASN A 262 16.40 29.83 29.70
N ASN A 263 15.69 29.36 30.74
CA ASN A 263 14.35 29.80 31.11
C ASN A 263 14.28 30.25 32.58
N LYS A 264 15.39 30.79 33.12
CA LYS A 264 15.38 31.31 34.50
C LYS A 264 14.39 32.47 34.61
N ASN A 265 13.37 32.30 35.46
CA ASN A 265 12.44 33.33 35.95
C ASN A 265 11.61 34.08 34.88
N LYS A 266 10.93 33.39 33.94
CA LYS A 266 10.06 34.02 32.92
C LYS A 266 10.77 35.12 32.12
N CYS A 267 12.09 35.00 31.94
CA CYS A 267 12.79 35.99 31.16
C CYS A 267 12.44 35.76 29.70
N TYR A 268 11.53 36.55 29.16
CA TYR A 268 11.20 36.54 27.72
C TYR A 268 12.43 36.78 26.84
N ASN A 269 13.59 37.13 27.39
CA ASN A 269 14.83 37.38 26.66
C ASN A 269 15.07 36.36 25.53
N SER A 270 15.06 35.05 25.81
CA SER A 270 15.31 34.03 24.78
C SER A 270 14.24 34.05 23.67
N ILE A 271 12.97 34.27 24.03
CA ILE A 271 11.85 34.39 23.08
C ILE A 271 11.96 35.69 22.27
N LEU A 272 12.26 36.81 22.91
CA LEU A 272 12.45 38.12 22.27
C LEU A 272 13.66 38.11 21.34
N GLU A 273 14.73 37.39 21.71
CA GLU A 273 15.91 37.17 20.90
C GLU A 273 15.59 36.32 19.67
N ALA A 274 14.87 35.21 19.84
CA ALA A 274 14.38 34.38 18.74
C ALA A 274 13.50 35.17 17.75
N ILE A 275 12.57 35.98 18.27
CA ILE A 275 11.72 36.86 17.45
C ILE A 275 12.58 37.88 16.71
N SER A 276 13.52 38.52 17.39
CA SER A 276 14.42 39.53 16.82
C SER A 276 15.25 38.95 15.67
N ARG A 277 15.93 37.82 15.91
CA ARG A 277 16.76 37.13 14.92
C ARG A 277 15.93 36.70 13.71
N SER A 278 14.74 36.14 13.96
CA SER A 278 13.80 35.72 12.91
C SER A 278 13.32 36.90 12.04
N ILE A 279 13.03 38.06 12.63
CA ILE A 279 12.65 39.29 11.89
C ILE A 279 13.83 39.78 11.04
N ILE A 280 15.04 39.87 11.62
CA ILE A 280 16.22 40.38 10.94
C ILE A 280 16.57 39.51 9.73
N GLU A 281 16.58 38.19 9.90
CA GLU A 281 16.90 37.25 8.83
C GLU A 281 15.85 37.25 7.71
N SER A 282 14.57 37.10 8.08
CA SER A 282 13.46 36.99 7.11
C SER A 282 13.06 38.32 6.45
N GLY A 283 13.34 39.45 7.11
CA GLY A 283 12.80 40.76 6.73
C GLY A 283 11.27 40.87 6.90
N ASN A 284 10.62 39.91 7.58
CA ASN A 284 9.19 39.94 7.85
C ASN A 284 8.90 40.74 9.12
N THR A 285 8.20 41.86 8.99
CA THR A 285 8.04 42.85 10.06
C THR A 285 6.66 42.89 10.72
N ARG A 286 5.65 42.23 10.14
CA ARG A 286 4.27 42.23 10.65
C ARG A 286 3.99 40.88 11.33
N VAL A 287 4.28 40.86 12.63
CA VAL A 287 4.41 39.66 13.44
C VAL A 287 3.18 39.43 14.30
N LEU A 288 2.60 38.24 14.23
CA LEU A 288 1.55 37.76 15.14
C LEU A 288 2.17 36.84 16.18
N THR A 289 2.03 37.16 17.47
CA THR A 289 2.47 36.28 18.56
C THR A 289 1.28 35.69 19.30
N PHE A 290 1.29 34.37 19.46
CA PHE A 290 0.21 33.64 20.13
C PHE A 290 0.65 33.10 21.49
N HIS A 291 -0.07 33.51 22.52
CA HIS A 291 0.19 33.22 23.93
C HIS A 291 -0.89 32.30 24.51
N GLY A 292 -0.55 31.58 25.57
CA GLY A 292 -1.46 30.66 26.28
C GLY A 292 -2.44 31.37 27.21
N ARG A 293 -2.14 32.60 27.63
CA ARG A 293 -3.01 33.42 28.50
C ARG A 293 -3.13 34.86 28.02
N SER A 294 -4.20 35.52 28.42
CA SER A 294 -4.45 36.93 28.08
C SER A 294 -3.89 37.90 29.12
N GLU A 295 -4.29 37.73 30.38
CA GLU A 295 -4.05 38.70 31.47
C GLU A 295 -3.59 38.03 32.78
N THR A 296 -3.65 36.70 32.87
CA THR A 296 -3.34 35.95 34.09
C THR A 296 -1.95 35.34 34.03
N SER A 297 -1.11 35.72 34.99
CA SER A 297 0.24 35.16 35.09
C SER A 297 0.20 33.66 35.32
N SER A 298 1.13 32.94 34.70
CA SER A 298 1.33 31.50 34.86
C SER A 298 2.81 31.22 35.02
N ASP A 299 3.15 30.14 35.70
CA ASP A 299 4.52 29.62 35.70
C ASP A 299 4.82 28.76 34.47
N ILE A 300 3.79 28.39 33.71
CA ILE A 300 3.90 27.48 32.56
C ILE A 300 3.67 28.22 31.23
N TYR A 301 2.69 29.12 31.17
CA TYR A 301 2.27 29.78 29.93
C TYR A 301 2.55 31.28 29.93
N SER A 302 2.93 31.84 28.79
CA SER A 302 3.05 33.29 28.63
C SER A 302 1.69 34.00 28.61
N ASP A 303 1.68 35.28 28.96
CA ASP A 303 0.51 36.13 28.87
C ASP A 303 0.74 37.40 28.03
N VAL A 304 -0.31 37.84 27.34
CA VAL A 304 -0.26 38.95 26.38
C VAL A 304 0.10 40.27 27.05
N VAL A 305 -0.43 40.54 28.25
CA VAL A 305 -0.22 41.82 28.94
C VAL A 305 1.24 41.95 29.39
N ASP A 306 1.80 40.92 30.01
CA ASP A 306 3.18 40.91 30.46
C ASP A 306 4.15 40.95 29.28
N PHE A 307 3.95 40.15 28.24
CA PHE A 307 4.79 40.18 27.03
C PHE A 307 4.81 41.58 26.38
N THR A 308 3.70 42.33 26.50
CA THR A 308 3.57 43.68 25.95
C THR A 308 3.72 44.79 27.00
N SER A 309 4.35 44.48 28.13
CA SER A 309 4.73 45.46 29.16
C SER A 309 5.79 46.45 28.65
N ILE A 310 5.95 47.58 29.35
CA ILE A 310 6.94 48.60 29.01
C ILE A 310 8.35 48.00 29.09
N ASP A 311 8.65 47.26 30.15
CA ASP A 311 9.94 46.62 30.38
C ASP A 311 10.31 45.66 29.25
N ASN A 312 9.38 44.80 28.81
CA ASN A 312 9.65 43.84 27.74
C ASN A 312 9.78 44.52 26.37
N LYS A 313 9.11 45.66 26.14
CA LYS A 313 9.33 46.49 24.94
C LYS A 313 10.74 47.09 24.90
N GLU A 314 11.23 47.58 26.03
CA GLU A 314 12.59 48.12 26.12
C GLU A 314 13.64 47.01 25.97
N LYS A 315 13.44 45.87 26.62
CA LYS A 315 14.29 44.68 26.45
C LYS A 315 14.33 44.24 24.99
N PHE A 316 13.19 44.16 24.31
CA PHE A 316 13.15 43.79 22.90
C PHE A 316 13.98 44.75 22.04
N LYS A 317 13.84 46.08 22.23
CA LYS A 317 14.66 47.07 21.51
C LYS A 317 16.15 46.88 21.74
N ASN A 318 16.55 46.66 23.00
CA ASN A 318 17.96 46.47 23.36
C ASN A 318 18.53 45.18 22.76
N ILE A 319 17.81 44.07 22.85
CA ILE A 319 18.18 42.78 22.25
C ILE A 319 18.28 42.90 20.73
N PHE A 320 17.27 43.49 20.09
CA PHE A 320 17.22 43.68 18.64
C PHE A 320 18.42 44.49 18.14
N ASN A 321 18.73 45.62 18.79
CA ASN A 321 19.88 46.45 18.42
C ASN A 321 21.22 45.75 18.65
N ASN A 322 21.35 44.97 19.73
CA ASN A 322 22.56 44.20 20.00
C ASN A 322 22.78 43.11 18.93
N LEU A 323 21.72 42.40 18.52
CA LEU A 323 21.80 41.39 17.46
C LEU A 323 22.18 42.01 16.12
N ILE A 324 21.58 43.15 15.75
CA ILE A 324 21.99 43.88 14.54
C ILE A 324 23.48 44.24 14.60
N LYS A 325 23.95 44.80 15.71
CA LYS A 325 25.35 45.24 15.83
C LYS A 325 26.35 44.08 15.77
N ASN A 326 26.03 42.96 16.40
CA ASN A 326 26.99 41.88 16.64
C ASN A 326 26.88 40.74 15.61
N GLU A 327 25.67 40.40 15.17
CA GLU A 327 25.41 39.27 14.27
C GLU A 327 25.04 39.71 12.84
N TYR A 328 24.38 40.86 12.67
CA TYR A 328 23.86 41.32 11.37
C TYR A 328 24.21 42.78 11.03
N PRO A 329 25.51 43.17 11.04
CA PRO A 329 25.91 44.56 10.86
C PRO A 329 25.43 45.15 9.53
N ASP A 330 25.33 44.33 8.49
CA ASP A 330 24.87 44.72 7.14
C ASP A 330 23.38 45.13 7.09
N LYS A 331 22.62 44.92 8.18
CA LYS A 331 21.18 45.26 8.26
C LYS A 331 20.88 46.43 9.20
N SER A 332 21.89 47.20 9.62
CA SER A 332 21.73 48.31 10.57
C SER A 332 20.68 49.34 10.18
N ASP A 333 20.58 49.64 8.88
CA ASP A 333 19.77 50.74 8.36
C ASP A 333 18.44 50.26 7.74
N TYR A 334 18.13 48.96 7.88
CA TYR A 334 16.97 48.37 7.22
C TYR A 334 15.65 48.61 7.99
N PHE A 335 15.70 48.72 9.32
CA PHE A 335 14.53 48.83 10.19
C PHE A 335 14.48 50.18 10.90
N ASN A 336 13.32 50.85 10.86
CA ASN A 336 13.19 52.22 11.37
C ASN A 336 12.50 52.30 12.72
N LYS A 337 11.40 51.55 12.89
CA LYS A 337 10.51 51.68 14.06
C LYS A 337 10.11 50.31 14.57
N ILE A 338 10.02 50.17 15.89
CA ILE A 338 9.50 48.97 16.57
C ILE A 338 8.25 49.34 17.37
N THR A 339 7.15 48.62 17.10
CA THR A 339 5.88 48.74 17.80
C THR A 339 5.44 47.37 18.31
N ILE A 340 5.05 47.28 19.58
CA ILE A 340 4.51 46.04 20.18
C ILE A 340 3.18 46.37 20.86
N LYS A 341 2.10 45.68 20.50
CA LYS A 341 0.76 45.83 21.09
C LYS A 341 0.11 44.49 21.39
N GLY A 342 -0.64 44.43 22.49
CA GLY A 342 -1.44 43.26 22.88
C GLY A 342 -2.93 43.49 22.63
N ILE A 343 -3.64 42.44 22.22
CA ILE A 343 -5.12 42.41 22.15
C ILE A 343 -5.64 41.32 23.09
N THR A 344 -6.47 41.71 24.06
CA THR A 344 -7.21 40.81 24.96
C THR A 344 -8.72 40.93 24.74
N GLY A 345 -9.52 40.17 25.50
CA GLY A 345 -10.98 40.27 25.46
C GLY A 345 -11.47 41.68 25.79
N LYS A 346 -10.76 42.39 26.69
CA LYS A 346 -11.10 43.73 27.19
C LYS A 346 -10.61 44.88 26.29
N THR A 347 -9.77 44.60 25.30
CA THR A 347 -9.25 45.64 24.40
C THR A 347 -10.39 46.30 23.62
N LYS A 348 -10.59 47.60 23.84
CA LYS A 348 -11.52 48.43 23.05
C LYS A 348 -10.90 48.77 21.68
N ASN A 349 -11.74 48.99 20.68
CA ASN A 349 -11.32 49.42 19.33
C ASN A 349 -10.33 48.47 18.62
N LYS A 350 -10.53 47.15 18.74
CA LYS A 350 -9.67 46.12 18.11
C LYS A 350 -9.44 46.38 16.61
N GLN A 351 -10.49 46.77 15.89
CA GLN A 351 -10.42 47.11 14.46
C GLN A 351 -9.40 48.20 14.14
N LYS A 352 -9.23 49.21 15.01
CA LYS A 352 -8.23 50.27 14.82
C LYS A 352 -6.81 49.73 14.90
N ILE A 353 -6.54 48.87 15.88
CA ILE A 353 -5.22 48.23 16.06
C ILE A 353 -4.90 47.32 14.87
N LEU A 354 -5.89 46.57 14.39
CA LEU A 354 -5.74 45.70 13.21
C LEU A 354 -5.47 46.50 11.92
N LYS A 355 -6.19 47.61 11.70
CA LYS A 355 -5.93 48.53 10.59
C LYS A 355 -4.53 49.15 10.69
N GLU A 356 -4.08 49.51 11.89
CA GLU A 356 -2.72 50.03 12.13
C GLU A 356 -1.65 48.97 11.79
N PHE A 357 -1.86 47.72 12.24
CA PHE A 357 -1.00 46.59 11.92
C PHE A 357 -0.89 46.36 10.40
N ASP A 358 -2.01 46.27 9.68
CA ASP A 358 -2.02 46.05 8.23
C ASP A 358 -1.45 47.23 7.41
N ASN A 359 -1.46 48.45 7.97
CA ASN A 359 -0.91 49.65 7.32
C ASN A 359 0.56 49.92 7.67
N THR A 360 1.18 49.11 8.53
CA THR A 360 2.61 49.20 8.87
C THR A 360 3.46 49.10 7.60
N LYS A 361 4.57 49.84 7.48
CA LYS A 361 5.50 49.77 6.34
C LYS A 361 6.42 48.55 6.42
N ASP A 362 6.99 48.12 5.29
CA ASP A 362 7.84 46.92 5.24
C ASP A 362 9.15 47.05 6.05
N ASN A 363 9.59 48.28 6.36
CA ASN A 363 10.76 48.59 7.18
C ASN A 363 10.41 48.97 8.65
N ASP A 364 9.12 48.94 9.00
CA ASP A 364 8.67 49.16 10.38
C ASP A 364 8.23 47.81 10.97
N ILE A 365 8.73 47.48 12.16
CA ILE A 365 8.38 46.28 12.92
C ILE A 365 7.12 46.55 13.73
N TYR A 366 6.14 45.66 13.56
CA TYR A 366 4.92 45.64 14.34
C TYR A 366 4.64 44.23 14.84
N ILE A 367 4.69 44.06 16.16
CA ILE A 367 4.38 42.82 16.85
C ILE A 367 3.00 42.97 17.49
N LEU A 368 2.08 42.11 17.09
CA LEU A 368 0.71 42.06 17.59
C LEU A 368 0.49 40.75 18.36
N SER A 369 0.35 40.89 19.67
CA SER A 369 0.24 39.77 20.60
C SER A 369 -1.20 39.46 20.95
N SER A 370 -1.56 38.18 20.95
CA SER A 370 -2.92 37.72 21.23
C SER A 370 -2.97 36.36 21.92
N CYS A 371 -4.01 36.15 22.72
CA CYS A 371 -4.40 34.87 23.29
C CYS A 371 -5.84 34.58 22.85
N GLN A 372 -6.00 33.77 21.80
CA GLN A 372 -7.30 33.37 21.19
C GLN A 372 -8.21 34.53 20.73
N THR A 373 -7.87 35.79 21.00
CA THR A 373 -8.65 36.99 20.70
C THR A 373 -8.53 37.48 19.26
N ILE A 374 -7.39 37.19 18.63
CA ILE A 374 -7.22 37.15 17.17
C ILE A 374 -7.56 35.71 16.75
N GLY A 375 -8.75 35.27 17.14
CA GLY A 375 -9.33 33.99 16.76
C GLY A 375 -10.01 34.07 15.40
N GLU A 376 -10.80 33.07 15.05
CA GLU A 376 -11.60 33.03 13.83
C GLU A 376 -12.41 34.32 13.62
N GLY A 377 -12.25 34.95 12.44
CA GLY A 377 -12.93 36.20 12.09
C GLY A 377 -12.16 37.51 12.22
N VAL A 378 -10.93 37.49 12.73
CA VAL A 378 -10.07 38.68 12.69
C VAL A 378 -9.26 38.73 11.39
N ASP A 379 -9.52 39.70 10.51
CA ASP A 379 -8.79 39.81 9.24
C ASP A 379 -7.44 40.50 9.42
N THR A 380 -6.34 39.81 9.13
CA THR A 380 -4.98 40.38 9.08
C THR A 380 -4.41 40.18 7.68
N LYS A 381 -4.61 41.15 6.79
CA LYS A 381 -4.33 40.99 5.35
C LYS A 381 -2.84 40.93 5.04
N LYS A 382 -2.00 41.65 5.80
CA LYS A 382 -0.56 41.79 5.53
C LYS A 382 0.35 41.12 6.55
N ALA A 383 -0.20 40.34 7.49
CA ALA A 383 0.63 39.54 8.38
C ALA A 383 1.54 38.63 7.55
N ASN A 384 2.81 38.50 7.94
CA ASN A 384 3.79 37.68 7.21
C ASN A 384 4.70 36.86 8.15
N HIS A 385 4.50 36.96 9.46
CA HIS A 385 5.25 36.25 10.47
C HIS A 385 4.34 35.80 11.60
N VAL A 386 4.36 34.52 11.95
CA VAL A 386 3.61 33.96 13.08
C VAL A 386 4.58 33.34 14.08
N VAL A 387 4.36 33.60 15.35
CA VAL A 387 5.14 33.06 16.46
C VAL A 387 4.19 32.33 17.40
N PHE A 388 4.43 31.05 17.60
CA PHE A 388 3.77 30.28 18.64
C PHE A 388 4.63 30.43 19.91
N VAL A 389 4.27 31.36 20.80
CA VAL A 389 5.07 31.59 22.03
C VAL A 389 4.87 30.44 23.00
N ASP A 390 3.63 29.93 23.07
CA ASP A 390 3.28 28.72 23.82
C ASP A 390 2.77 27.60 22.90
N PRO A 391 2.93 26.32 23.28
CA PRO A 391 2.36 25.19 22.54
C PRO A 391 0.83 25.28 22.47
N LYS A 392 0.28 25.16 21.26
CA LYS A 392 -1.18 24.99 21.04
C LYS A 392 -1.51 23.53 20.77
N GLN A 393 -2.60 23.01 21.36
CA GLN A 393 -3.05 21.63 21.13
C GLN A 393 -4.01 21.49 19.94
N SER A 394 -4.78 22.54 19.62
CA SER A 394 -5.75 22.51 18.52
C SER A 394 -5.05 22.68 17.17
N TYR A 395 -5.04 21.62 16.34
CA TYR A 395 -4.51 21.63 14.98
C TYR A 395 -5.26 22.63 14.09
N THR A 396 -6.59 22.68 14.20
CA THR A 396 -7.44 23.68 13.53
C THR A 396 -6.97 25.09 13.82
N SER A 397 -6.77 25.42 15.10
CA SER A 397 -6.28 26.75 15.48
C SER A 397 -4.86 27.03 14.98
N ILE A 398 -3.99 26.01 14.88
CA ILE A 398 -2.64 26.16 14.32
C ILE A 398 -2.72 26.49 12.82
N ILE A 399 -3.47 25.70 12.03
CA ILE A 399 -3.65 25.91 10.59
C ILE A 399 -4.25 27.29 10.30
N GLN A 400 -5.25 27.71 11.07
CA GLN A 400 -5.83 29.05 10.91
C GLN A 400 -4.82 30.16 11.19
N ASN A 401 -3.98 30.03 12.22
CA ASN A 401 -2.94 31.03 12.51
C ASN A 401 -1.89 31.11 11.40
N ILE A 402 -1.52 29.97 10.81
CA ILE A 402 -0.62 29.90 9.65
C ILE A 402 -1.30 30.50 8.41
N GLY A 403 -2.58 30.21 8.20
CA GLY A 403 -3.41 30.77 7.14
C GLY A 403 -3.48 32.30 7.13
N ARG A 404 -3.31 32.95 8.29
CA ARG A 404 -3.28 34.41 8.41
C ARG A 404 -2.03 35.04 7.82
N VAL A 405 -0.90 34.36 7.87
CA VAL A 405 0.39 34.90 7.44
C VAL A 405 0.78 34.49 6.02
N THR A 406 0.09 33.49 5.45
CA THR A 406 0.37 32.92 4.12
C THR A 406 -0.34 33.64 2.99
N ARG A 407 -1.03 34.75 3.25
CA ARG A 407 -1.53 35.63 2.18
C ARG A 407 -0.38 36.27 1.42
N LYS A 408 -0.61 36.64 0.15
CA LYS A 408 0.45 37.21 -0.68
C LYS A 408 1.08 38.46 -0.07
N ASN A 409 2.39 38.37 0.14
CA ASN A 409 3.30 39.40 0.61
C ASN A 409 4.60 39.35 -0.22
N LYS A 410 5.49 40.33 -0.03
CA LYS A 410 6.78 40.41 -0.74
C LYS A 410 7.70 39.21 -0.46
N ASN A 411 7.82 38.82 0.81
CA ASN A 411 8.70 37.73 1.25
C ASN A 411 7.88 36.48 1.61
N MET A 412 8.54 35.32 1.58
CA MET A 412 8.01 34.07 2.11
C MET A 412 7.63 34.25 3.59
N SER A 413 6.50 33.71 4.00
CA SER A 413 6.03 33.87 5.38
C SER A 413 6.90 33.08 6.36
N THR A 414 6.91 33.45 7.64
CA THR A 414 7.72 32.75 8.65
C THR A 414 6.84 32.22 9.77
N ILE A 415 7.06 30.96 10.14
CA ILE A 415 6.50 30.29 11.31
C ILE A 415 7.64 30.09 12.30
N LEU A 416 7.67 30.87 13.37
CA LEU A 416 8.69 30.79 14.42
C LEU A 416 8.19 29.94 15.59
N LEU A 417 9.02 28.98 15.98
CA LEU A 417 8.83 28.03 17.08
C LEU A 417 9.98 28.21 18.10
N PRO A 418 9.85 29.13 19.07
CA PRO A 418 10.80 29.26 20.17
C PRO A 418 10.61 28.11 21.17
N CYS A 419 11.52 27.15 21.19
CA CYS A 419 11.41 25.96 22.03
C CYS A 419 12.42 26.00 23.18
N TRP A 420 11.89 26.01 24.40
CA TRP A 420 12.71 25.79 25.58
C TRP A 420 13.04 24.30 25.73
N VAL A 421 14.30 24.01 26.00
CA VAL A 421 14.82 22.66 26.21
C VAL A 421 15.39 22.55 27.63
N ASP A 422 14.87 21.61 28.42
CA ASP A 422 15.36 21.35 29.77
C ASP A 422 16.69 20.60 29.71
N LYS A 423 17.79 21.37 29.81
CA LYS A 423 19.16 20.86 29.82
C LYS A 423 19.36 19.68 30.80
N THR A 424 18.69 19.71 31.96
CA THR A 424 18.88 18.72 33.02
C THR A 424 18.38 17.32 32.63
N LYS A 425 17.42 17.22 31.70
CA LYS A 425 16.95 15.94 31.15
C LYS A 425 18.05 15.25 30.34
N TYR A 426 18.82 16.04 29.58
CA TYR A 426 19.85 15.54 28.67
C TYR A 426 21.22 15.38 29.33
N GLU A 427 21.55 16.19 30.34
CA GLU A 427 22.78 16.03 31.14
C GLU A 427 22.86 14.67 31.85
N LYS A 428 21.71 14.06 32.16
CA LYS A 428 21.61 12.74 32.79
C LYS A 428 21.91 11.59 31.81
N CYS A 429 21.83 11.84 30.51
CA CYS A 429 22.06 10.83 29.48
C CYS A 429 23.57 10.64 29.24
N LYS A 430 24.08 9.44 29.53
CA LYS A 430 25.49 9.08 29.41
C LYS A 430 25.83 8.52 28.02
N THR A 431 24.84 8.06 27.27
CA THR A 431 25.01 7.48 25.93
C THR A 431 24.15 8.20 24.90
N ASP A 432 24.55 8.13 23.61
CA ASP A 432 23.76 8.69 22.50
C ASP A 432 22.38 8.04 22.39
N LYS A 433 22.24 6.76 22.77
CA LYS A 433 20.97 6.03 22.82
C LYS A 433 20.03 6.55 23.91
N GLU A 434 20.56 6.90 25.09
CA GLU A 434 19.78 7.53 26.16
C GLU A 434 19.33 8.93 25.76
N ARG A 435 20.21 9.71 25.11
CA ARG A 435 19.85 11.03 24.55
C ARG A 435 18.77 10.91 23.50
N ASP A 436 18.88 9.97 22.56
CA ASP A 436 17.85 9.72 21.55
C ASP A 436 16.51 9.33 22.17
N ASN A 437 16.51 8.40 23.12
CA ASN A 437 15.30 8.02 23.84
C ASN A 437 14.67 9.22 24.55
N GLN A 438 15.47 10.09 25.15
CA GLN A 438 14.99 11.31 25.80
C GLN A 438 14.38 12.28 24.77
N ILE A 439 15.02 12.50 23.62
CA ILE A 439 14.45 13.30 22.52
C ILE A 439 13.11 12.72 22.06
N ARG A 440 13.02 11.40 21.87
CA ARG A 440 11.77 10.72 21.49
C ARG A 440 10.68 10.84 22.56
N LEU A 441 11.05 10.84 23.83
CA LEU A 441 10.12 11.13 24.93
C LEU A 441 9.67 12.59 24.90
N ASP A 442 10.57 13.52 24.64
CA ASP A 442 10.26 14.95 24.60
C ASP A 442 9.52 15.38 23.32
N LEU A 443 9.50 14.54 22.28
CA LEU A 443 8.59 14.65 21.13
C LEU A 443 7.14 14.24 21.45
N LYS A 444 6.92 13.45 22.52
CA LYS A 444 5.57 13.06 22.93
C LYS A 444 4.86 14.23 23.61
N LYS A 445 3.54 14.10 23.74
CA LYS A 445 2.66 15.08 24.40
C LYS A 445 3.19 15.44 25.80
N GLY A 446 3.48 16.73 26.00
CA GLY A 446 3.99 17.27 27.28
C GLY A 446 5.51 17.35 27.37
N GLY A 447 6.24 16.91 26.34
CA GLY A 447 7.69 17.06 26.23
C GLY A 447 8.13 18.41 25.64
N ASP A 448 9.44 18.68 25.68
CA ASP A 448 10.04 19.96 25.26
C ASP A 448 9.76 20.32 23.79
N PHE A 449 9.55 19.32 22.93
CA PHE A 449 9.29 19.52 21.49
C PHE A 449 7.81 19.42 21.12
N THR A 450 6.89 19.44 22.10
CA THR A 450 5.44 19.36 21.86
C THR A 450 4.95 20.41 20.86
N MET A 451 5.51 21.63 20.90
CA MET A 451 5.12 22.67 19.95
C MET A 451 5.49 22.33 18.51
N ILE A 452 6.67 21.74 18.31
CA ILE A 452 7.15 21.29 17.00
C ILE A 452 6.22 20.20 16.47
N THR A 453 5.95 19.18 17.29
CA THR A 453 5.08 18.07 16.87
C THR A 453 3.66 18.54 16.60
N ASN A 454 3.10 19.43 17.40
CA ASN A 454 1.76 19.96 17.14
C ASN A 454 1.67 20.74 15.82
N VAL A 455 2.68 21.54 15.48
CA VAL A 455 2.72 22.29 14.22
C VAL A 455 2.91 21.38 13.02
N LEU A 456 3.84 20.42 13.11
CA LEU A 456 4.05 19.44 12.03
C LEU A 456 2.82 18.56 11.82
N SER A 457 2.17 18.11 12.89
CA SER A 457 0.91 17.35 12.82
C SER A 457 -0.24 18.16 12.23
N ALA A 458 -0.34 19.46 12.57
CA ALA A 458 -1.33 20.33 11.96
C ALA A 458 -1.09 20.47 10.44
N LEU A 459 0.16 20.67 10.02
CA LEU A 459 0.53 20.73 8.60
C LEU A 459 0.23 19.42 7.87
N ARG A 460 0.45 18.27 8.52
CA ARG A 460 0.02 16.95 7.99
C ARG A 460 -1.48 16.89 7.72
N GLN A 461 -2.32 17.38 8.63
CA GLN A 461 -3.77 17.40 8.39
C GLN A 461 -4.16 18.31 7.22
N SER A 462 -3.43 19.41 7.06
CA SER A 462 -3.67 20.33 5.94
C SER A 462 -3.30 19.71 4.59
N ASP A 463 -2.20 18.97 4.49
CA ASP A 463 -1.76 18.32 3.25
C ASP A 463 -1.11 16.96 3.57
N PRO A 464 -1.93 15.90 3.75
CA PRO A 464 -1.43 14.59 4.13
C PRO A 464 -0.47 14.00 3.10
N PHE A 465 -0.78 14.19 1.81
CA PHE A 465 0.00 13.61 0.73
C PHE A 465 1.38 14.26 0.60
N LEU A 466 1.48 15.59 0.70
CA LEU A 466 2.77 16.27 0.71
C LEU A 466 3.59 15.89 1.94
N PHE A 467 2.96 15.81 3.11
CA PHE A 467 3.62 15.43 4.35
C PHE A 467 4.17 14.00 4.28
N GLU A 468 3.35 13.02 3.86
CA GLU A 468 3.78 11.62 3.66
C GLU A 468 4.86 11.49 2.57
N SER A 469 4.75 12.25 1.49
CA SER A 469 5.78 12.27 0.44
C SER A 469 7.12 12.79 0.98
N CYS A 470 7.09 13.81 1.84
CA CYS A 470 8.29 14.31 2.52
C CYS A 470 8.90 13.25 3.46
N LEU A 471 8.07 12.46 4.15
CA LEU A 471 8.49 11.44 5.11
C LEU A 471 9.00 10.14 4.46
N LYS A 472 8.19 9.53 3.60
CA LYS A 472 8.40 8.17 3.07
C LYS A 472 9.25 8.16 1.80
N TYR A 473 9.13 9.21 0.99
CA TYR A 473 9.75 9.27 -0.33
C TYR A 473 10.36 10.66 -0.60
N PRO A 474 11.37 11.09 0.18
CA PRO A 474 11.91 12.45 0.10
C PRO A 474 12.51 12.81 -1.28
N ASN A 475 12.71 11.81 -2.15
CA ASN A 475 13.20 11.93 -3.52
C ASN A 475 12.15 11.58 -4.58
N LYS A 476 10.85 11.50 -4.25
CA LYS A 476 9.77 11.33 -5.23
C LYS A 476 8.85 12.54 -5.29
N PHE A 477 8.16 12.73 -6.42
CA PHE A 477 7.07 13.71 -6.50
C PHE A 477 5.81 13.18 -5.81
N SER A 478 5.03 14.05 -5.15
CA SER A 478 3.73 13.65 -4.61
C SER A 478 2.76 13.34 -5.76
N LYS A 479 1.84 12.40 -5.54
CA LYS A 479 0.77 12.04 -6.50
C LYS A 479 0.04 13.28 -7.00
N LYS A 480 -0.35 14.15 -6.05
CA LYS A 480 -1.03 15.43 -6.31
C LYS A 480 -0.17 16.41 -7.11
N SER A 481 1.13 16.54 -6.83
CA SER A 481 2.02 17.43 -7.60
C SER A 481 2.17 16.97 -9.06
N ILE A 482 2.18 15.65 -9.29
CA ILE A 482 2.15 15.08 -10.64
C ILE A 482 0.81 15.39 -11.31
N GLU A 483 -0.32 15.10 -10.65
CA GLU A 483 -1.67 15.41 -11.15
C GLU A 483 -1.84 16.89 -11.50
N ASN A 484 -1.42 17.81 -10.62
CA ASN A 484 -1.49 19.25 -10.84
C ASN A 484 -0.65 19.71 -12.04
N SER A 485 0.53 19.11 -12.23
CA SER A 485 1.38 19.43 -13.38
C SER A 485 0.73 19.02 -14.70
N PHE A 486 0.03 17.88 -14.71
CA PHE A 486 -0.71 17.39 -15.87
C PHE A 486 -2.06 18.10 -16.06
N SER A 487 -2.77 18.47 -15.00
CA SER A 487 -4.06 19.17 -15.09
C SER A 487 -3.91 20.56 -15.73
N LYS A 488 -2.78 21.24 -15.50
CA LYS A 488 -2.42 22.51 -16.18
C LYS A 488 -2.35 22.40 -17.70
N ILE A 489 -2.19 21.20 -18.24
CA ILE A 489 -2.16 20.92 -19.68
C ILE A 489 -3.34 20.01 -20.11
N GLU A 490 -4.45 20.05 -19.38
CA GLU A 490 -5.67 19.25 -19.61
C GLU A 490 -5.44 17.72 -19.58
N GLY A 491 -4.40 17.27 -18.88
CA GLY A 491 -4.06 15.87 -18.69
C GLY A 491 -4.60 15.30 -17.37
N LYS A 492 -5.22 14.12 -17.43
CA LYS A 492 -5.66 13.31 -16.29
C LYS A 492 -4.79 12.06 -16.19
N VAL A 493 -4.19 11.86 -15.02
CA VAL A 493 -3.32 10.70 -14.77
C VAL A 493 -4.17 9.48 -14.45
N ASP A 494 -3.92 8.37 -15.14
CA ASP A 494 -4.42 7.04 -14.80
C ASP A 494 -3.33 6.31 -13.99
N TRP A 495 -3.57 6.15 -12.69
CA TRP A 495 -2.63 5.55 -11.75
C TRP A 495 -2.58 4.02 -11.79
N GLU A 496 -3.30 3.38 -12.71
CA GLU A 496 -3.20 1.94 -12.92
C GLU A 496 -1.77 1.57 -13.37
N GLU A 497 -1.07 0.77 -12.56
CA GLU A 497 0.30 0.36 -12.84
C GLU A 497 0.35 -0.74 -13.90
N LYS A 498 0.86 -0.41 -15.10
CA LYS A 498 0.90 -1.30 -16.27
C LYS A 498 2.33 -1.62 -16.67
N ASP A 499 2.54 -2.81 -17.25
CA ASP A 499 3.79 -3.09 -17.96
C ASP A 499 3.87 -2.21 -19.24
N LEU A 500 5.09 -1.94 -19.74
CA LEU A 500 5.31 -1.02 -20.86
C LEU A 500 4.47 -1.33 -22.10
N GLU A 501 4.32 -2.62 -22.44
CA GLU A 501 3.49 -3.08 -23.56
C GLU A 501 2.03 -2.64 -23.40
N CYS A 502 1.45 -2.85 -22.21
CA CYS A 502 0.07 -2.48 -21.92
C CYS A 502 -0.09 -0.95 -21.92
N ALA A 503 0.85 -0.23 -21.31
CA ALA A 503 0.83 1.23 -21.29
C ALA A 503 0.91 1.85 -22.69
N ILE A 504 1.71 1.27 -23.60
CA ILE A 504 1.80 1.71 -25.00
C ILE A 504 0.53 1.37 -25.78
N ASN A 505 0.00 0.15 -25.62
CA ASN A 505 -1.22 -0.28 -26.32
C ASN A 505 -2.45 0.55 -25.92
N ASN A 506 -2.49 1.08 -24.70
CA ASN A 506 -3.53 2.02 -24.27
C ASN A 506 -3.45 3.38 -25.00
N ILE A 507 -2.25 3.80 -25.41
CA ILE A 507 -2.08 5.04 -26.16
C ILE A 507 -2.41 4.84 -27.64
N ASP A 508 -2.00 3.69 -28.21
CA ASP A 508 -2.35 3.29 -29.57
C ASP A 508 -2.41 1.77 -29.69
N SER A 509 -3.61 1.24 -29.85
CA SER A 509 -3.88 -0.20 -29.94
C SER A 509 -3.40 -0.84 -31.25
N ASN A 510 -3.05 -0.04 -32.26
CA ASN A 510 -2.52 -0.55 -33.53
C ASN A 510 -1.00 -0.76 -33.51
N PHE A 511 -0.30 -0.16 -32.53
CA PHE A 511 1.13 -0.34 -32.39
C PHE A 511 1.43 -1.77 -31.93
N LYS A 512 2.29 -2.48 -32.66
CA LYS A 512 2.71 -3.83 -32.29
C LYS A 512 3.98 -3.74 -31.46
N TYR A 513 3.90 -3.97 -30.16
CA TYR A 513 5.08 -4.09 -29.31
C TYR A 513 5.92 -5.31 -29.71
N ASN A 514 7.24 -5.17 -29.83
CA ASN A 514 8.13 -6.28 -30.17
C ASN A 514 8.92 -6.74 -28.95
N ILE A 515 8.58 -7.91 -28.43
CA ILE A 515 9.18 -8.52 -27.23
C ILE A 515 10.68 -8.83 -27.42
N THR A 516 11.17 -8.96 -28.67
CA THR A 516 12.60 -9.22 -28.92
C THR A 516 13.47 -7.96 -28.92
N ASP A 517 12.86 -6.79 -29.11
CA ASP A 517 13.56 -5.51 -29.09
C ASP A 517 13.67 -5.02 -27.62
N ASP A 518 14.71 -4.26 -27.29
CA ASP A 518 14.78 -3.62 -25.99
C ASP A 518 13.71 -2.52 -25.83
N GLN A 519 13.49 -2.07 -24.59
CA GLN A 519 12.46 -1.09 -24.28
C GLN A 519 12.71 0.23 -25.03
N GLU A 520 13.96 0.67 -25.14
CA GLU A 520 14.34 1.93 -25.78
C GLU A 520 13.98 1.94 -27.27
N ASN A 521 14.29 0.85 -27.98
CA ASN A 521 13.94 0.66 -29.38
C ASN A 521 12.42 0.62 -29.62
N ASN A 522 11.65 -0.03 -28.74
CA ASN A 522 10.18 -0.02 -28.84
C ASN A 522 9.61 1.40 -28.65
N LEU A 523 10.18 2.20 -27.73
CA LEU A 523 9.76 3.57 -27.46
C LEU A 523 10.12 4.54 -28.60
N GLU A 524 11.29 4.38 -29.22
CA GLU A 524 11.66 5.13 -30.43
C GLU A 524 10.77 4.77 -31.62
N ARG A 525 10.52 3.47 -31.85
CA ARG A 525 9.64 3.01 -32.93
C ARG A 525 8.23 3.56 -32.74
N PHE A 526 7.69 3.44 -31.53
CA PHE A 526 6.39 3.99 -31.19
C PHE A 526 6.30 5.49 -31.55
N SER A 527 7.29 6.27 -31.12
CA SER A 527 7.35 7.72 -31.41
C SER A 527 7.36 8.02 -32.92
N SER A 528 8.12 7.24 -33.69
CA SER A 528 8.26 7.39 -35.14
C SER A 528 6.99 7.02 -35.92
N GLU A 529 6.38 5.86 -35.63
CA GLU A 529 5.20 5.34 -36.33
C GLU A 529 3.95 6.19 -36.02
N ASN A 530 3.80 6.60 -34.76
CA ASN A 530 2.67 7.41 -34.33
C ASN A 530 2.80 8.90 -34.67
N LYS A 531 3.97 9.36 -35.15
CA LYS A 531 4.30 10.78 -35.38
C LYS A 531 4.05 11.65 -34.13
N LYS A 532 4.36 11.14 -32.94
CA LYS A 532 4.18 11.79 -31.63
C LYS A 532 5.46 11.66 -30.80
N SER A 533 5.85 12.71 -30.08
CA SER A 533 6.89 12.59 -29.05
C SER A 533 6.33 11.88 -27.82
N LEU A 534 7.01 10.86 -27.34
CA LEU A 534 6.69 10.20 -26.08
C LEU A 534 7.60 10.79 -24.98
N ILE A 535 6.99 11.27 -23.91
CA ILE A 535 7.68 11.86 -22.75
C ILE A 535 7.41 10.97 -21.53
N ILE A 536 8.46 10.50 -20.89
CA ILE A 536 8.37 9.65 -19.70
C ILE A 536 8.84 10.46 -18.49
N LEU A 537 7.94 10.63 -17.51
CA LEU A 537 8.24 11.22 -16.21
C LEU A 537 8.61 10.11 -15.24
N ASN A 538 9.80 10.20 -14.66
CA ASN A 538 10.18 9.30 -13.58
C ASN A 538 9.61 9.79 -12.24
N GLU A 539 9.25 8.86 -11.36
CA GLU A 539 8.88 9.15 -9.98
C GLU A 539 10.00 9.86 -9.21
N ASN A 540 11.26 9.56 -9.50
CA ASN A 540 12.40 10.15 -8.82
C ASN A 540 12.65 11.60 -9.30
N VAL A 541 12.67 12.54 -8.35
CA VAL A 541 12.84 13.96 -8.63
C VAL A 541 14.21 14.30 -9.22
N ASP A 542 15.23 13.51 -8.88
CA ASP A 542 16.58 13.70 -9.36
C ASP A 542 16.78 13.09 -10.77
N GLU A 543 15.80 12.34 -11.28
CA GLU A 543 15.81 11.73 -12.62
C GLU A 543 15.15 12.64 -13.68
N GLN A 544 15.68 12.63 -14.90
CA GLN A 544 15.26 13.53 -15.97
C GLN A 544 14.00 13.04 -16.70
N LEU A 545 13.22 13.98 -17.28
CA LEU A 545 12.20 13.67 -18.27
C LEU A 545 12.88 13.00 -19.47
N ILE A 546 12.56 11.74 -19.75
CA ILE A 546 13.09 11.03 -20.91
C ILE A 546 12.18 11.30 -22.09
N ARG A 547 12.76 11.74 -23.22
CA ARG A 547 12.00 12.09 -24.42
C ARG A 547 12.42 11.25 -25.62
N TYR A 548 11.44 10.58 -26.23
CA TYR A 548 11.60 9.84 -27.48
C TYR A 548 10.94 10.59 -28.64
N GLY A 549 11.74 10.91 -29.66
CA GLY A 549 11.36 11.65 -30.87
C GLY A 549 11.13 13.15 -30.69
N LYS A 550 11.04 13.89 -31.82
CA LYS A 550 11.02 15.37 -31.88
C LYS A 550 9.76 15.96 -32.54
N MET A 551 8.61 15.32 -32.36
CA MET A 551 7.36 15.75 -32.98
C MET A 551 6.66 16.85 -32.16
N LYS A 552 5.75 17.60 -32.82
CA LYS A 552 4.94 18.65 -32.16
C LYS A 552 3.88 18.06 -31.21
N LYS A 553 3.23 16.97 -31.60
CA LYS A 553 2.27 16.25 -30.76
C LYS A 553 3.01 15.44 -29.69
N LYS A 554 2.55 15.50 -28.44
CA LYS A 554 3.17 14.82 -27.31
C LYS A 554 2.19 13.85 -26.66
N THR A 555 2.72 12.76 -26.12
CA THR A 555 2.01 11.86 -25.20
C THR A 555 2.93 11.57 -24.02
N TYR A 556 2.34 11.19 -22.88
CA TYR A 556 3.05 11.11 -21.60
C TYR A 556 2.82 9.76 -20.90
N LEU A 557 3.87 9.26 -20.25
CA LEU A 557 3.83 8.13 -19.33
C LEU A 557 4.53 8.52 -18.03
N ILE A 558 4.11 7.93 -16.91
CA ILE A 558 4.77 8.08 -15.60
C ILE A 558 5.34 6.73 -15.19
N VAL A 559 6.59 6.69 -14.74
CA VAL A 559 7.22 5.48 -14.20
C VAL A 559 6.99 5.42 -12.70
N LYS A 560 6.29 4.39 -12.23
CA LYS A 560 6.00 4.12 -10.83
C LYS A 560 6.32 2.68 -10.48
N ASN A 561 7.17 2.46 -9.48
CA ASN A 561 7.57 1.12 -9.02
C ASN A 561 8.01 0.17 -10.16
N ASP A 562 8.85 0.65 -11.10
CA ASP A 562 9.28 -0.07 -12.32
C ASP A 562 8.16 -0.42 -13.31
N LYS A 563 6.96 0.15 -13.15
CA LYS A 563 5.81 0.06 -14.06
C LYS A 563 5.43 1.44 -14.61
N PHE A 564 4.45 1.48 -15.50
CA PHE A 564 4.03 2.66 -16.25
C PHE A 564 2.57 3.00 -15.99
N CYS A 565 2.29 4.29 -15.77
CA CYS A 565 0.96 4.87 -15.64
C CYS A 565 0.69 5.77 -16.85
N ASN A 566 -0.53 5.72 -17.38
CA ASN A 566 -0.94 6.49 -18.56
C ASN A 566 -1.38 7.92 -18.17
N VAL A 567 -1.28 8.86 -19.10
CA VAL A 567 -1.88 10.19 -18.97
C VAL A 567 -2.85 10.41 -20.14
N ASN A 568 -4.11 10.64 -19.82
CA ASN A 568 -5.19 10.85 -20.76
C ASN A 568 -5.45 12.36 -20.94
N PHE A 569 -5.81 12.79 -22.15
CA PHE A 569 -6.10 14.19 -22.44
C PHE A 569 -7.51 14.32 -23.01
N ASN A 570 -8.28 15.32 -22.57
CA ASN A 570 -9.65 15.55 -23.05
C ASN A 570 -9.68 15.95 -24.53
N ASN A 571 -8.66 16.69 -24.98
CA ASN A 571 -8.38 16.96 -26.39
C ASN A 571 -7.20 16.09 -26.84
N CYS A 572 -7.28 15.47 -28.02
CA CYS A 572 -6.40 14.35 -28.39
C CYS A 572 -4.88 14.56 -28.28
N TYR A 573 -4.34 15.77 -28.08
CA TYR A 573 -2.90 16.03 -27.86
C TYR A 573 -2.65 17.34 -27.10
N SER A 574 -1.76 17.34 -26.10
CA SER A 574 -1.23 18.56 -25.47
C SER A 574 -0.21 19.26 -26.39
N LYS A 575 -0.47 20.55 -26.71
CA LYS A 575 0.49 21.43 -27.41
C LYS A 575 1.53 22.04 -26.47
N ASP A 576 1.26 22.05 -25.17
CA ASP A 576 2.05 22.76 -24.17
C ASP A 576 3.22 21.95 -23.62
N LYS A 577 4.16 22.64 -22.96
CA LYS A 577 5.31 22.03 -22.32
C LYS A 577 4.91 21.65 -20.90
N LEU A 578 4.95 20.36 -20.57
CA LEU A 578 4.83 19.90 -19.19
C LEU A 578 5.90 20.58 -18.33
N GLU A 579 5.47 21.34 -17.33
CA GLU A 579 6.36 21.78 -16.26
C GLU A 579 6.73 20.56 -15.42
N LYS A 580 8.02 20.38 -15.12
CA LYS A 580 8.41 19.32 -14.19
C LYS A 580 7.70 19.58 -12.86
N PRO A 581 7.13 18.54 -12.21
CA PRO A 581 6.65 18.71 -10.86
C PRO A 581 7.81 19.21 -9.99
N LYS A 582 7.53 20.05 -8.99
CA LYS A 582 8.58 20.66 -8.16
C LYS A 582 8.81 19.77 -6.94
N LYS A 583 10.07 19.42 -6.65
CA LYS A 583 10.44 18.92 -5.32
C LYS A 583 10.11 20.00 -4.32
N ARG A 584 9.16 19.75 -3.42
CA ARG A 584 8.86 20.66 -2.32
C ARG A 584 9.30 19.99 -1.04
N LYS A 585 10.17 20.67 -0.29
CA LYS A 585 10.55 20.30 1.07
C LYS A 585 9.87 21.30 2.01
N ILE A 586 9.47 20.84 3.19
CA ILE A 586 9.13 21.76 4.27
C ILE A 586 10.43 22.47 4.67
N ASN A 587 10.49 23.78 4.42
CA ASN A 587 11.69 24.58 4.66
C ASN A 587 11.86 24.79 6.17
N LEU A 588 12.58 23.87 6.79
CA LEU A 588 12.93 23.87 8.21
C LEU A 588 14.30 24.49 8.41
N GLU A 589 14.34 25.53 9.23
CA GLU A 589 15.57 26.10 9.77
C GLU A 589 15.62 25.92 11.26
N THR A 590 16.82 25.65 11.77
CA THR A 590 17.05 25.50 13.19
C THR A 590 18.15 26.47 13.62
N HIS A 591 17.85 27.31 14.58
CA HIS A 591 18.84 28.01 15.38
C HIS A 591 18.92 27.33 16.75
N THR A 592 20.14 27.16 17.26
CA THR A 592 20.38 26.51 18.55
C THR A 592 21.42 27.29 19.31
N ASP A 593 21.18 27.49 20.60
CA ASP A 593 22.20 28.00 21.50
C ASP A 593 23.45 27.10 21.52
N ASN A 594 24.63 27.69 21.67
CA ASN A 594 25.93 27.01 21.71
C ASN A 594 25.97 25.93 22.80
N GLU A 595 25.28 26.16 23.92
CA GLU A 595 25.19 25.16 24.99
C GLU A 595 24.47 23.88 24.55
N LEU A 596 23.42 23.97 23.72
CA LEU A 596 22.72 22.80 23.18
C LEU A 596 23.57 22.08 22.13
N GLN A 597 24.28 22.82 21.29
CA GLN A 597 25.21 22.23 20.32
C GLN A 597 26.28 21.38 21.02
N VAL A 598 26.81 21.89 22.14
CA VAL A 598 27.78 21.15 22.98
C VAL A 598 27.13 19.96 23.69
N LEU A 599 25.94 20.15 24.28
CA LEU A 599 25.22 19.13 25.02
C LEU A 599 24.80 17.93 24.15
N TRP A 600 24.37 18.21 22.92
CA TRP A 600 23.92 17.19 21.97
C TRP A 600 25.00 16.75 20.98
N ASN A 601 26.14 17.42 20.95
CA ASN A 601 27.22 17.19 19.99
C ASN A 601 26.72 17.23 18.53
N ILE A 602 25.77 18.13 18.24
CA ILE A 602 25.17 18.35 16.92
C ILE A 602 25.62 19.73 16.42
N THR A 603 26.28 19.76 15.26
CA THR A 603 26.70 21.02 14.61
C THR A 603 25.58 21.68 13.82
N ASP A 604 24.56 20.93 13.41
CA ASP A 604 23.39 21.43 12.68
C ASP A 604 22.20 20.45 12.84
N ILE A 605 21.16 20.84 13.60
CA ILE A 605 19.95 20.03 13.80
C ILE A 605 19.12 19.97 12.52
N SER A 606 19.24 20.98 11.66
CA SER A 606 18.47 21.07 10.42
C SER A 606 18.77 19.91 9.48
N GLU A 607 20.01 19.38 9.46
CA GLU A 607 20.39 18.21 8.67
C GLU A 607 19.65 16.94 9.06
N ASN A 608 19.36 16.82 10.34
CA ASN A 608 18.63 15.73 10.95
C ASN A 608 17.11 15.98 10.97
N MET A 609 16.61 17.17 10.63
CA MET A 609 15.17 17.47 10.60
C MET A 609 14.58 17.56 9.17
N LYS A 610 15.36 17.22 8.13
CA LYS A 610 15.09 17.53 6.71
C LYS A 610 13.81 16.90 6.10
N ALA A 611 13.05 16.10 6.85
CA ALA A 611 11.88 15.38 6.34
C ALA A 611 10.67 15.39 7.28
N CYS A 612 10.55 16.36 8.19
CA CYS A 612 9.46 16.42 9.20
C CYS A 612 9.47 15.26 10.22
N TYR A 613 10.58 14.53 10.28
CA TYR A 613 10.99 13.75 11.43
C TYR A 613 12.22 14.41 12.06
N ILE A 614 12.47 14.18 13.34
CA ILE A 614 13.84 14.23 13.86
C ILE A 614 14.49 12.90 13.46
N GLU A 615 15.31 12.93 12.42
CA GLU A 615 16.35 11.95 12.13
C GLU A 615 17.41 12.20 13.19
N SER A 616 17.09 11.87 14.43
CA SER A 616 18.15 11.27 15.21
C SER A 616 18.50 10.04 14.39
N SER A 617 19.67 10.08 13.76
CA SER A 617 20.24 8.93 13.09
C SER A 617 20.56 7.89 14.15
N ILE A 618 19.52 7.24 14.65
CA ILE A 618 19.53 5.88 15.15
C ILE A 618 18.33 5.21 14.49
N ILE A 619 18.41 5.05 13.16
CA ILE A 619 17.98 3.77 12.60
C ILE A 619 18.90 2.74 13.27
N GLY A 620 18.39 2.13 14.35
CA GLY A 620 19.03 1.14 15.22
C GLY A 620 20.49 0.80 14.87
N TYR A 621 21.44 1.51 15.46
CA TYR A 621 22.85 1.15 15.32
C TYR A 621 23.62 1.34 16.63
N ASP A 622 23.40 0.43 17.57
CA ASP A 622 24.37 0.22 18.64
C ASP A 622 25.62 -0.43 18.02
N TRP A 623 26.69 0.37 17.89
CA TRP A 623 27.97 -0.10 17.35
C TRP A 623 28.48 -1.31 18.15
N TYR A 624 28.27 -1.34 19.47
CA TYR A 624 28.70 -2.45 20.32
C TYR A 624 27.87 -3.71 20.09
N GLU A 625 26.55 -3.59 19.93
CA GLU A 625 25.68 -4.74 19.62
C GLU A 625 26.06 -5.40 18.29
N LYS A 626 26.27 -4.59 17.24
CA LYS A 626 26.70 -5.08 15.93
C LYS A 626 28.15 -5.56 15.92
N PHE A 627 29.01 -4.96 16.74
CA PHE A 627 30.37 -5.44 16.96
C PHE A 627 30.39 -6.81 17.64
N ASP A 628 29.50 -7.06 18.59
CA ASP A 628 29.36 -8.37 19.25
C ASP A 628 28.69 -9.42 18.35
N GLU A 629 27.70 -9.04 17.54
CA GLU A 629 27.18 -9.91 16.46
C GLU A 629 28.30 -10.31 15.50
N LEU A 630 29.19 -9.38 15.13
CA LEU A 630 30.33 -9.67 14.27
C LEU A 630 31.31 -10.65 14.93
N LYS A 631 31.66 -10.44 16.21
CA LYS A 631 32.53 -11.37 16.96
C LYS A 631 31.92 -12.77 16.99
N LYS A 632 30.64 -12.88 17.38
CA LYS A 632 29.88 -14.15 17.37
C LYS A 632 29.89 -14.79 16.00
N PHE A 633 29.68 -14.02 14.93
CA PHE A 633 29.71 -14.55 13.57
C PHE A 633 31.08 -15.14 13.23
N ILE A 634 32.18 -14.42 13.49
CA ILE A 634 33.53 -14.89 13.19
C ILE A 634 33.88 -16.10 14.06
N ASP A 635 33.49 -16.11 15.33
CA ASP A 635 33.75 -17.20 16.25
C ASP A 635 33.05 -18.49 15.84
N VAL A 636 31.80 -18.40 15.36
CA VAL A 636 31.01 -19.55 14.90
C VAL A 636 31.46 -20.01 13.52
N ASN A 637 31.60 -19.08 12.57
CA ASN A 637 31.80 -19.42 11.16
C ASN A 637 33.29 -19.53 10.75
N LYS A 638 34.21 -19.15 11.65
CA LYS A 638 35.66 -19.12 11.41
C LYS A 638 36.05 -18.40 10.11
N ARG A 639 35.33 -17.33 9.78
CA ARG A 639 35.54 -16.46 8.62
C ARG A 639 34.85 -15.11 8.80
N ARG A 640 35.23 -14.11 8.00
CA ARG A 640 34.52 -12.83 7.93
C ARG A 640 33.17 -12.96 7.19
N PRO A 641 32.16 -12.16 7.57
CA PRO A 641 30.92 -12.02 6.81
C PRO A 641 31.16 -11.31 5.47
N THR A 642 30.35 -11.60 4.44
CA THR A 642 30.52 -11.03 3.08
C THR A 642 29.32 -10.19 2.63
N GLN A 643 29.59 -9.12 1.87
CA GLN A 643 28.56 -8.25 1.25
C GLN A 643 27.72 -8.92 0.16
N ILE A 644 28.16 -10.06 -0.37
CA ILE A 644 27.54 -10.75 -1.52
C ILE A 644 26.81 -12.03 -1.06
N SER A 645 26.57 -12.18 0.25
CA SER A 645 25.86 -13.35 0.76
C SER A 645 24.41 -13.38 0.27
N LYS A 646 23.90 -14.59 -0.02
CA LYS A 646 22.47 -14.80 -0.30
C LYS A 646 21.61 -14.67 0.96
N TYR A 647 22.21 -14.77 2.15
CA TYR A 647 21.53 -14.67 3.43
C TYR A 647 21.53 -13.23 3.92
N LYS A 648 20.33 -12.67 4.15
CA LYS A 648 20.11 -11.27 4.52
C LYS A 648 20.93 -10.85 5.75
N TYR A 649 20.97 -11.70 6.78
CA TYR A 649 21.73 -11.45 8.02
C TYR A 649 23.24 -11.26 7.78
N GLU A 650 23.88 -12.20 7.09
CA GLU A 650 25.32 -12.11 6.79
C GLU A 650 25.64 -10.92 5.89
N LYS A 651 24.78 -10.65 4.90
CA LYS A 651 24.93 -9.52 4.00
C LYS A 651 24.98 -8.20 4.78
N ILE A 652 24.07 -8.00 5.75
CA ILE A 652 24.01 -6.82 6.61
C ILE A 652 25.31 -6.64 7.41
N ILE A 653 25.76 -7.68 8.12
CA ILE A 653 27.00 -7.60 8.93
C ILE A 653 28.23 -7.41 8.02
N GLY A 654 28.24 -8.01 6.83
CA GLY A 654 29.30 -7.86 5.85
C GLY A 654 29.42 -6.45 5.29
N TYR A 655 28.30 -5.78 5.01
CA TYR A 655 28.29 -4.36 4.62
C TYR A 655 28.83 -3.48 5.74
N TRP A 656 28.37 -3.72 6.97
CA TRP A 656 28.84 -2.95 8.10
C TRP A 656 30.35 -3.10 8.36
N LEU A 657 30.87 -4.33 8.42
CA LEU A 657 32.30 -4.59 8.64
C LEU A 657 33.17 -3.88 7.59
N SER A 658 32.75 -3.88 6.33
CA SER A 658 33.48 -3.19 5.26
C SER A 658 33.58 -1.68 5.53
N ASN A 659 32.48 -1.04 5.93
CA ASN A 659 32.46 0.38 6.27
C ASN A 659 33.36 0.65 7.49
N GLN A 660 33.30 -0.19 8.53
CA GLN A 660 34.16 -0.03 9.72
C GLN A 660 35.65 -0.14 9.38
N ILE A 661 36.06 -1.07 8.51
CA ILE A 661 37.46 -1.19 8.08
C ILE A 661 37.93 0.04 7.29
N GLN A 662 37.07 0.60 6.42
CA GLN A 662 37.41 1.81 5.66
C GLN A 662 37.55 3.02 6.58
N ASN A 663 36.63 3.17 7.53
CA ASN A 663 36.65 4.23 8.53
C ASN A 663 37.84 4.11 9.47
N PHE A 664 38.21 2.89 9.88
CA PHE A 664 39.38 2.61 10.71
C PHE A 664 40.68 3.02 10.03
N LYS A 665 40.87 2.66 8.75
CA LYS A 665 42.07 3.03 7.97
C LYS A 665 42.24 4.54 7.79
N LYS A 666 41.15 5.28 7.66
CA LYS A 666 41.15 6.72 7.41
C LYS A 666 40.94 7.55 8.68
N LYS A 667 40.73 6.91 9.85
CA LYS A 667 40.32 7.51 11.12
C LYS A 667 39.13 8.49 10.96
N LYS A 668 38.05 8.02 10.31
CA LYS A 668 36.84 8.80 9.98
C LYS A 668 35.60 8.31 10.73
N GLU A 669 34.57 9.15 10.79
CA GLU A 669 33.28 8.85 11.43
C GLU A 669 33.44 8.35 12.88
N ILE A 670 32.77 7.25 13.25
CA ILE A 670 32.81 6.67 14.60
C ILE A 670 34.24 6.26 15.04
N MET A 671 35.15 6.02 14.08
CA MET A 671 36.56 5.72 14.34
C MET A 671 37.40 6.95 14.71
N LYS A 672 36.79 8.14 14.78
CA LYS A 672 37.39 9.32 15.46
C LYS A 672 37.38 9.17 16.98
N ASN A 673 36.43 8.40 17.53
CA ASN A 673 36.38 8.12 18.96
C ASN A 673 37.55 7.22 19.35
N GLU A 674 38.38 7.69 20.27
CA GLU A 674 39.64 7.05 20.62
C GLU A 674 39.45 5.70 21.34
N LYS A 675 38.38 5.57 22.13
CA LYS A 675 38.03 4.32 22.82
C LYS A 675 37.58 3.25 21.82
N ILE A 676 36.66 3.60 20.91
CA ILE A 676 36.15 2.70 19.87
C ILE A 676 37.27 2.30 18.90
N TYR A 677 38.13 3.26 18.54
CA TYR A 677 39.29 2.99 17.69
C TYR A 677 40.25 1.97 18.33
N CYS A 678 40.55 2.13 19.61
CA CYS A 678 41.41 1.21 20.36
C CYS A 678 40.78 -0.19 20.50
N GLU A 679 39.49 -0.29 20.81
CA GLU A 679 38.79 -1.57 20.89
C GLU A 679 38.70 -2.29 19.54
N PHE A 680 38.39 -1.55 18.47
CA PHE A 680 38.35 -2.12 17.13
C PHE A 680 39.76 -2.54 16.68
N LYS A 681 40.80 -1.78 17.02
CA LYS A 681 42.20 -2.15 16.77
C LYS A 681 42.56 -3.48 17.46
N GLN A 682 42.26 -3.61 18.76
CA GLN A 682 42.45 -4.86 19.50
C GLN A 682 41.69 -6.02 18.86
N PHE A 683 40.47 -5.80 18.38
CA PHE A 683 39.72 -6.82 17.64
C PHE A 683 40.41 -7.22 16.33
N ILE A 684 40.89 -6.27 15.53
CA ILE A 684 41.63 -6.58 14.29
C ILE A 684 42.88 -7.41 14.59
N ASP A 685 43.57 -7.11 15.69
CA ASP A 685 44.76 -7.83 16.13
C ASP A 685 44.40 -9.26 16.60
N ASN A 686 43.38 -9.41 17.44
CA ASN A 686 42.89 -10.70 17.94
C ASN A 686 42.38 -11.63 16.83
N TYR A 687 41.79 -11.07 15.78
CA TYR A 687 41.29 -11.81 14.62
C TYR A 687 42.20 -11.71 13.39
N SER A 688 43.47 -11.31 13.55
CA SER A 688 44.42 -10.98 12.47
C SER A 688 44.52 -12.01 11.35
N ASN A 689 44.37 -13.30 11.65
CA ASN A 689 44.33 -14.39 10.66
C ASN A 689 43.21 -14.27 9.62
N TYR A 690 42.09 -13.65 9.99
CA TYR A 690 40.98 -13.36 9.08
C TYR A 690 41.14 -11.99 8.44
N PHE A 691 42.03 -11.14 8.97
CA PHE A 691 42.27 -9.76 8.55
C PHE A 691 43.54 -9.49 7.75
N LEU A 692 44.21 -10.55 7.27
CA LEU A 692 45.39 -10.48 6.40
C LEU A 692 45.23 -9.54 5.21
N SER A 693 46.30 -8.80 4.88
CA SER A 693 46.37 -8.00 3.66
C SER A 693 46.21 -8.88 2.42
N ASN A 694 45.70 -8.30 1.33
CA ASN A 694 45.54 -9.01 0.06
C ASN A 694 46.84 -9.66 -0.41
N ASP A 695 47.98 -9.02 -0.15
CA ASP A 695 49.31 -9.52 -0.50
C ASP A 695 49.69 -10.76 0.32
N LYS A 696 49.47 -10.74 1.65
CA LYS A 696 49.72 -11.92 2.50
C LYS A 696 48.80 -13.10 2.13
N LEU A 697 47.55 -12.81 1.79
CA LEU A 697 46.60 -13.82 1.32
C LEU A 697 47.04 -14.43 -0.02
N TRP A 698 47.59 -13.61 -0.91
CA TRP A 698 48.11 -14.04 -2.21
C TRP A 698 49.27 -15.03 -2.06
N TYR A 699 50.25 -14.74 -1.20
CA TYR A 699 51.37 -15.66 -0.92
C TYR A 699 50.91 -16.98 -0.32
N LYS A 700 49.96 -16.96 0.63
CA LYS A 700 49.38 -18.17 1.20
C LYS A 700 48.72 -19.05 0.13
N LYS A 701 47.98 -18.45 -0.81
CA LYS A 701 47.35 -19.17 -1.92
C LYS A 701 48.36 -19.72 -2.92
N LEU A 702 49.48 -19.02 -3.14
CA LEU A 702 50.59 -19.53 -3.95
C LEU A 702 51.21 -20.79 -3.32
N GLU A 703 51.39 -20.82 -2.01
CA GLU A 703 51.90 -22.00 -1.30
C GLU A 703 50.92 -23.17 -1.32
N GLU A 704 49.62 -22.93 -1.13
CA GLU A 704 48.59 -23.97 -1.29
C GLU A 704 48.63 -24.61 -2.69
N LEU A 705 48.85 -23.80 -3.74
CA LEU A 705 49.00 -24.27 -5.11
C LEU A 705 50.27 -25.12 -5.30
N LYS A 706 51.41 -24.69 -4.74
CA LYS A 706 52.66 -25.45 -4.78
C LYS A 706 52.50 -26.81 -4.11
N LEU A 707 52.01 -26.84 -2.87
CA LEU A 707 51.74 -28.06 -2.11
C LEU A 707 50.80 -29.01 -2.87
N PHE A 708 49.76 -28.47 -3.52
CA PHE A 708 48.86 -29.28 -4.34
C PHE A 708 49.60 -29.95 -5.51
N ILE A 709 50.39 -29.20 -6.27
CA ILE A 709 51.10 -29.73 -7.45
C ILE A 709 52.16 -30.74 -7.00
N ASP A 710 52.88 -30.45 -5.92
CA ASP A 710 53.89 -31.34 -5.36
C ASP A 710 53.29 -32.67 -4.88
N LYS A 711 52.12 -32.62 -4.25
CA LYS A 711 51.40 -33.83 -3.78
C LYS A 711 50.78 -34.63 -4.92
N ASN A 712 50.08 -33.97 -5.85
CA ASN A 712 49.24 -34.66 -6.84
C ASN A 712 49.90 -34.85 -8.20
N LYS A 713 51.11 -34.30 -8.40
CA LYS A 713 51.87 -34.35 -9.67
C LYS A 713 51.06 -33.94 -10.90
N ARG A 714 50.09 -33.04 -10.71
CA ARG A 714 49.22 -32.48 -11.74
C ARG A 714 48.74 -31.09 -11.33
N ARG A 715 48.26 -30.30 -12.29
CA ARG A 715 47.63 -29.00 -12.00
C ARG A 715 46.22 -29.17 -11.41
N PRO A 716 45.76 -28.23 -10.56
CA PRO A 716 44.40 -28.25 -10.03
C PRO A 716 43.36 -27.90 -11.11
N ASN A 717 42.19 -28.55 -11.07
CA ASN A 717 41.08 -28.33 -11.99
C ASN A 717 40.10 -27.28 -11.45
N GLY A 718 40.10 -26.08 -12.04
CA GLY A 718 39.24 -24.96 -11.63
C GLY A 718 37.73 -25.18 -11.83
N ASN A 719 37.30 -26.18 -12.59
CA ASN A 719 35.87 -26.44 -12.83
C ASN A 719 35.19 -27.19 -11.67
N LEU A 720 35.97 -27.69 -10.70
CA LEU A 720 35.43 -28.42 -9.55
C LEU A 720 34.85 -27.46 -8.50
N LYS A 721 33.86 -27.93 -7.73
CA LYS A 721 33.23 -27.15 -6.63
C LYS A 721 33.90 -27.34 -5.27
N ASN A 722 34.94 -28.17 -5.19
CA ASN A 722 35.67 -28.50 -3.96
C ASN A 722 36.91 -27.61 -3.74
N SER A 723 37.72 -27.94 -2.73
CA SER A 723 38.96 -27.22 -2.39
C SER A 723 39.96 -27.12 -3.55
N GLU A 724 40.12 -28.18 -4.34
CA GLU A 724 40.94 -28.14 -5.56
C GLU A 724 40.42 -27.11 -6.57
N GLY A 725 39.10 -27.07 -6.76
CA GLY A 725 38.47 -26.12 -7.69
C GLY A 725 38.66 -24.66 -7.32
N LEU A 726 38.76 -24.35 -6.02
CA LEU A 726 39.10 -23.01 -5.54
C LEU A 726 40.54 -22.63 -5.91
N ILE A 727 41.49 -23.54 -5.70
CA ILE A 727 42.91 -23.33 -6.05
C ILE A 727 43.05 -23.17 -7.58
N GLY A 728 42.35 -24.01 -8.36
CA GLY A 728 42.39 -23.98 -9.82
C GLY A 728 41.82 -22.69 -10.43
N ARG A 729 40.70 -22.17 -9.91
CA ARG A 729 40.14 -20.88 -10.35
C ARG A 729 41.06 -19.72 -10.01
N TRP A 730 41.59 -19.70 -8.78
CA TRP A 730 42.53 -18.66 -8.35
C TRP A 730 43.77 -18.63 -9.27
N TYR A 731 44.37 -19.78 -9.58
CA TYR A 731 45.48 -19.86 -10.54
C TYR A 731 45.10 -19.35 -11.93
N GLY A 732 43.89 -19.68 -12.42
CA GLY A 732 43.35 -19.18 -13.68
C GLY A 732 43.31 -17.66 -13.74
N THR A 733 42.81 -17.01 -12.69
CA THR A 733 42.83 -15.55 -12.53
C THR A 733 44.26 -15.01 -12.50
N GLN A 734 45.17 -15.63 -11.74
CA GLN A 734 46.56 -15.16 -11.67
C GLN A 734 47.28 -15.23 -13.02
N LYS A 735 46.97 -16.19 -13.90
CA LYS A 735 47.52 -16.22 -15.27
C LYS A 735 47.11 -15.02 -16.11
N ILE A 736 45.86 -14.60 -16.01
CA ILE A 736 45.32 -13.46 -16.75
C ILE A 736 45.98 -12.19 -16.20
N ASN A 737 45.99 -12.03 -14.88
CA ASN A 737 46.57 -10.88 -14.21
C ASN A 737 48.09 -10.77 -14.47
N PHE A 738 48.80 -11.90 -14.54
CA PHE A 738 50.23 -11.93 -14.86
C PHE A 738 50.51 -11.50 -16.31
N ARG A 739 49.67 -11.93 -17.28
CA ARG A 739 49.80 -11.51 -18.68
C ARG A 739 49.53 -10.01 -18.86
N ASN A 740 48.53 -9.49 -18.15
CA ASN A 740 48.07 -8.11 -18.33
C ASN A 740 48.73 -7.12 -17.35
N LYS A 741 49.58 -7.58 -16.42
CA LYS A 741 50.16 -6.78 -15.31
C LYS A 741 49.10 -6.00 -14.50
N GLN A 742 48.05 -6.70 -14.07
CA GLN A 742 46.89 -6.11 -13.37
C GLN A 742 46.72 -6.66 -11.93
N ASP A 743 45.93 -5.98 -11.11
CA ASP A 743 45.67 -6.31 -9.69
C ASP A 743 46.95 -6.53 -8.86
N SER A 744 47.02 -7.62 -8.08
CA SER A 744 48.19 -8.00 -7.27
C SER A 744 49.47 -8.13 -8.08
N MET A 745 49.38 -8.37 -9.40
CA MET A 745 50.54 -8.47 -10.30
C MET A 745 51.14 -7.11 -10.69
N LYS A 746 50.57 -5.99 -10.21
CA LYS A 746 51.23 -4.67 -10.22
C LYS A 746 52.38 -4.60 -9.22
N ASN A 747 52.33 -5.38 -8.14
CA ASN A 747 53.42 -5.48 -7.17
C ASN A 747 54.55 -6.32 -7.78
N LYS A 748 55.74 -5.72 -7.86
CA LYS A 748 56.93 -6.30 -8.50
C LYS A 748 57.40 -7.60 -7.82
N GLU A 749 57.27 -7.71 -6.50
CA GLU A 749 57.68 -8.88 -5.73
C GLU A 749 56.73 -10.07 -5.95
N ILE A 750 55.42 -9.80 -5.97
CA ILE A 750 54.37 -10.79 -6.27
C ILE A 750 54.52 -11.31 -7.70
N TYR A 751 54.76 -10.39 -8.66
CA TYR A 751 55.00 -10.73 -10.05
C TYR A 751 56.20 -11.67 -10.21
N ASN A 752 57.33 -11.33 -9.60
CA ASN A 752 58.55 -12.16 -9.64
C ASN A 752 58.33 -13.52 -8.98
N SER A 753 57.60 -13.57 -7.87
CA SER A 753 57.27 -14.81 -7.16
C SER A 753 56.43 -15.76 -8.02
N PHE A 754 55.45 -15.23 -8.77
CA PHE A 754 54.64 -16.03 -9.68
C PHE A 754 55.42 -16.48 -10.93
N PHE A 755 56.32 -15.64 -11.44
CA PHE A 755 57.20 -15.99 -12.55
C PHE A 755 58.10 -17.18 -12.19
N ASN A 756 58.74 -17.14 -11.02
CA ASN A 756 59.58 -18.22 -10.51
C ASN A 756 58.79 -19.53 -10.32
N PHE A 757 57.56 -19.44 -9.79
CA PHE A 757 56.66 -20.57 -9.70
C PHE A 757 56.37 -21.20 -11.08
N LYS A 758 56.04 -20.40 -12.09
CA LYS A 758 55.71 -20.90 -13.43
C LYS A 758 56.89 -21.65 -14.07
N ASN A 759 58.12 -21.16 -13.87
CA ASN A 759 59.32 -21.81 -14.39
C ASN A 759 59.59 -23.14 -13.70
N LYS A 760 59.48 -23.19 -12.35
CA LYS A 760 59.74 -24.41 -11.56
C LYS A 760 58.79 -25.57 -11.91
N TYR A 761 57.53 -25.28 -12.21
CA TYR A 761 56.50 -26.32 -12.45
C TYR A 761 56.14 -26.50 -13.94
N SER A 762 56.97 -26.01 -14.87
CA SER A 762 56.71 -25.96 -16.32
C SER A 762 56.23 -27.29 -16.94
N LYS A 763 56.79 -28.43 -16.51
CA LYS A 763 56.42 -29.77 -17.00
C LYS A 763 54.95 -30.15 -16.82
N TYR A 764 54.24 -29.54 -15.87
CA TYR A 764 52.82 -29.78 -15.63
C TYR A 764 51.90 -28.86 -16.45
N PHE A 765 52.48 -28.08 -17.38
CA PHE A 765 51.80 -27.07 -18.19
C PHE A 765 52.18 -27.17 -19.69
N LYS A 766 51.98 -28.35 -20.33
CA LYS A 766 52.22 -28.64 -21.78
C LYS A 766 51.52 -27.65 -22.75
N SER A 767 52.03 -27.55 -23.99
CA SER A 767 51.44 -26.73 -25.08
C SER A 767 50.13 -27.31 -25.63
N ASN A 768 49.31 -26.46 -26.25
CA ASN A 768 47.98 -26.85 -26.76
C ASN A 768 48.06 -27.87 -27.91
N GLU A 769 49.11 -27.82 -28.73
CA GLU A 769 49.31 -28.72 -29.88
C GLU A 769 49.66 -30.14 -29.44
N GLN A 770 50.56 -30.28 -28.46
CA GLN A 770 50.89 -31.58 -27.88
C GLN A 770 49.67 -32.23 -27.21
N PHE A 771 48.86 -31.44 -26.50
CA PHE A 771 47.62 -31.93 -25.90
C PHE A 771 46.59 -32.39 -26.94
N TRP A 772 46.52 -31.71 -28.09
CA TRP A 772 45.59 -32.07 -29.17
C TRP A 772 45.97 -33.40 -29.81
N ASN A 773 47.26 -33.59 -30.14
CA ASN A 773 47.75 -34.84 -30.74
C ASN A 773 47.56 -36.04 -29.80
N ASP A 774 47.87 -35.91 -28.51
CA ASP A 774 47.66 -36.96 -27.51
C ASP A 774 46.18 -37.41 -27.46
N LYS A 775 45.25 -36.45 -27.58
CA LYS A 775 43.80 -36.73 -27.56
C LYS A 775 43.26 -37.28 -28.88
N PHE A 776 43.82 -36.84 -30.01
CA PHE A 776 43.46 -37.34 -31.34
C PHE A 776 43.81 -38.82 -31.51
N ILE A 777 44.97 -39.25 -31.01
CA ILE A 777 45.38 -40.67 -31.01
C ILE A 777 44.41 -41.50 -30.15
N GLN A 778 44.08 -41.04 -28.95
CA GLN A 778 43.13 -41.74 -28.06
C GLN A 778 41.75 -41.90 -28.70
N LEU A 779 41.29 -40.90 -29.46
CA LEU A 779 40.02 -40.97 -30.17
C LEU A 779 40.04 -42.05 -31.25
N SER A 780 41.11 -42.09 -32.05
CA SER A 780 41.24 -43.06 -33.15
C SER A 780 41.24 -44.49 -32.60
N SER A 781 42.09 -44.77 -31.59
CA SER A 781 42.13 -46.08 -30.94
C SER A 781 40.80 -46.48 -30.30
N PHE A 782 40.01 -45.52 -29.81
CA PHE A 782 38.68 -45.81 -29.26
C PHE A 782 37.72 -46.29 -30.34
N ILE A 783 37.64 -45.61 -31.49
CA ILE A 783 36.71 -45.98 -32.57
C ILE A 783 37.12 -47.33 -33.16
N ASP A 784 38.41 -47.56 -33.36
CA ASP A 784 38.93 -48.83 -33.87
C ASP A 784 38.54 -50.01 -32.99
N LYS A 785 38.67 -49.85 -31.67
CA LYS A 785 38.38 -50.89 -30.68
C LYS A 785 36.88 -51.12 -30.50
N ASN A 786 36.08 -50.06 -30.43
CA ASN A 786 34.69 -50.16 -30.03
C ASN A 786 33.70 -50.15 -31.19
N LYS A 787 34.17 -49.94 -32.42
CA LYS A 787 33.37 -49.87 -33.65
C LYS A 787 32.14 -48.96 -33.52
N LYS A 788 32.33 -47.84 -32.82
CA LYS A 788 31.31 -46.82 -32.59
C LYS A 788 31.98 -45.48 -32.29
N ARG A 789 31.28 -44.38 -32.60
CA ARG A 789 31.68 -43.04 -32.18
C ARG A 789 31.51 -42.87 -30.66
N PRO A 790 32.46 -42.25 -29.94
CA PRO A 790 32.32 -41.99 -28.51
C PRO A 790 31.16 -41.05 -28.20
N SER A 791 30.33 -41.44 -27.23
CA SER A 791 29.14 -40.68 -26.83
C SER A 791 29.42 -39.74 -25.65
N GLN A 792 29.07 -38.45 -25.81
CA GLN A 792 29.11 -37.45 -24.72
C GLN A 792 28.29 -37.84 -23.48
N LYS A 793 27.25 -38.66 -23.68
CA LYS A 793 26.34 -39.10 -22.62
C LYS A 793 26.73 -40.46 -22.04
N SER A 794 27.89 -41.01 -22.41
CA SER A 794 28.37 -42.27 -21.84
C SER A 794 28.57 -42.13 -20.33
N LYS A 795 28.24 -43.20 -19.58
CA LYS A 795 28.58 -43.30 -18.16
C LYS A 795 30.08 -43.56 -17.95
N ASN A 796 30.76 -44.11 -18.96
CA ASN A 796 32.21 -44.22 -18.96
C ASN A 796 32.80 -42.82 -19.15
N PHE A 797 33.55 -42.37 -18.14
CA PHE A 797 34.10 -41.02 -18.10
C PHE A 797 35.07 -40.73 -19.26
N GLU A 798 35.88 -41.71 -19.66
CA GLU A 798 36.84 -41.56 -20.76
C GLU A 798 36.12 -41.43 -22.11
N GLU A 799 35.12 -42.28 -22.36
CA GLU A 799 34.29 -42.19 -23.58
C GLU A 799 33.54 -40.86 -23.65
N SER A 800 32.93 -40.42 -22.53
CA SER A 800 32.22 -39.15 -22.45
C SER A 800 33.15 -37.97 -22.76
N MET A 801 34.35 -37.94 -22.17
CA MET A 801 35.35 -36.91 -22.43
C MET A 801 35.82 -36.89 -23.88
N LEU A 802 36.05 -38.06 -24.50
CA LEU A 802 36.39 -38.15 -25.92
C LEU A 802 35.23 -37.67 -26.80
N GLY A 803 33.98 -38.00 -26.45
CA GLY A 803 32.80 -37.54 -27.17
C GLY A 803 32.60 -36.02 -27.13
N TYR A 804 32.88 -35.38 -25.98
CA TYR A 804 32.84 -33.92 -25.85
C TYR A 804 33.95 -33.27 -26.65
N TRP A 805 35.16 -33.83 -26.57
CA TRP A 805 36.32 -33.34 -27.30
C TRP A 805 36.09 -33.41 -28.82
N LEU A 806 35.64 -34.56 -29.34
CA LEU A 806 35.33 -34.77 -30.76
C LEU A 806 34.29 -33.77 -31.28
N SER A 807 33.19 -33.55 -30.56
CA SER A 807 32.18 -32.57 -30.97
C SER A 807 32.72 -31.14 -31.01
N SER A 808 33.61 -30.79 -30.08
CA SER A 808 34.27 -29.49 -30.10
C SER A 808 35.17 -29.35 -31.32
N GLN A 809 35.90 -30.41 -31.69
CA GLN A 809 36.77 -30.40 -32.87
C GLN A 809 35.98 -30.28 -34.18
N ILE A 810 34.87 -31.00 -34.34
CA ILE A 810 34.00 -30.88 -35.54
C ILE A 810 33.46 -29.45 -35.68
N MET A 811 32.98 -28.84 -34.60
CA MET A 811 32.52 -27.45 -34.63
C MET A 811 33.65 -26.48 -35.03
N LYS A 812 34.84 -26.66 -34.46
CA LYS A 812 36.01 -25.82 -34.76
C LYS A 812 36.50 -26.01 -36.19
N LYS A 813 36.42 -27.23 -36.75
CA LYS A 813 36.69 -27.52 -38.17
C LYS A 813 35.72 -26.75 -39.06
N ASN A 814 34.42 -26.89 -38.83
CA ASN A 814 33.39 -26.26 -39.68
C ASN A 814 33.50 -24.72 -39.71
N LYS A 815 34.01 -24.11 -38.62
CA LYS A 815 34.22 -22.66 -38.52
C LYS A 815 35.66 -22.23 -38.84
N LYS A 816 36.59 -23.16 -39.04
CA LYS A 816 38.04 -22.94 -39.23
C LYS A 816 38.68 -22.01 -38.17
N ILE A 817 38.44 -22.30 -36.89
CA ILE A 817 38.90 -21.49 -35.74
C ILE A 817 39.85 -22.23 -34.78
N GLU A 818 40.57 -21.46 -33.95
CA GLU A 818 41.55 -21.96 -32.97
C GLU A 818 42.62 -22.90 -33.57
N ILE A 819 42.80 -24.11 -33.02
CA ILE A 819 43.82 -25.07 -33.45
C ILE A 819 43.58 -25.60 -34.86
N MET A 820 42.34 -25.52 -35.34
CA MET A 820 41.94 -25.86 -36.72
C MET A 820 42.34 -24.78 -37.74
N LYS A 821 42.98 -23.68 -37.31
CA LYS A 821 43.69 -22.75 -38.20
C LYS A 821 45.02 -23.31 -38.71
N ASN A 822 45.61 -24.28 -37.99
CA ASN A 822 46.81 -24.97 -38.45
C ASN A 822 46.40 -25.97 -39.54
N GLU A 823 46.84 -25.73 -40.78
CA GLU A 823 46.45 -26.52 -41.94
C GLU A 823 46.82 -28.00 -41.81
N LYS A 824 47.96 -28.31 -41.19
CA LYS A 824 48.39 -29.70 -41.00
C LYS A 824 47.45 -30.46 -40.07
N ILE A 825 46.97 -29.82 -39.01
CA ILE A 825 46.01 -30.40 -38.06
C ILE A 825 44.62 -30.52 -38.70
N TYR A 826 44.21 -29.49 -39.45
CA TYR A 826 42.92 -29.47 -40.16
C TYR A 826 42.81 -30.63 -41.14
N ASN A 827 43.80 -30.79 -42.03
CA ASN A 827 43.80 -31.81 -43.07
C ASN A 827 43.84 -33.22 -42.47
N ASN A 828 44.64 -33.43 -41.41
CA ASN A 828 44.68 -34.72 -40.70
C ASN A 828 43.33 -35.08 -40.06
N PHE A 829 42.63 -34.11 -39.47
CA PHE A 829 41.32 -34.34 -38.86
C PHE A 829 40.21 -34.56 -39.89
N GLU A 830 40.32 -33.94 -41.07
CA GLU A 830 39.40 -34.13 -42.18
C GLU A 830 39.48 -35.54 -42.75
N LYS A 831 40.69 -36.01 -43.05
CA LYS A 831 40.92 -37.39 -43.51
C LYS A 831 40.37 -38.43 -42.53
N PHE A 832 40.55 -38.20 -41.24
CA PHE A 832 39.98 -39.06 -40.19
C PHE A 832 38.44 -39.14 -40.23
N LEU A 833 37.72 -38.06 -40.52
CA LEU A 833 36.26 -38.12 -40.58
C LEU A 833 35.75 -38.92 -41.79
N GLU A 834 36.52 -38.91 -42.87
CA GLU A 834 36.24 -39.67 -44.09
C GLU A 834 36.46 -41.17 -43.86
N ASP A 835 37.61 -41.55 -43.28
CA ASP A 835 38.00 -42.93 -42.97
C ASP A 835 37.00 -43.66 -42.05
N TYR A 836 36.25 -42.92 -41.21
CA TYR A 836 35.27 -43.48 -40.27
C TYR A 836 33.81 -43.10 -40.57
N SER A 837 33.50 -42.68 -41.81
CA SER A 837 32.21 -42.09 -42.22
C SER A 837 30.95 -42.85 -41.78
N ASP A 838 30.97 -44.18 -41.74
CA ASP A 838 29.86 -45.04 -41.29
C ASP A 838 29.37 -44.73 -39.86
N TYR A 839 30.25 -44.21 -39.01
CA TYR A 839 29.95 -43.85 -37.61
C TYR A 839 29.52 -42.39 -37.43
N PHE A 840 29.39 -41.64 -38.52
CA PHE A 840 29.06 -40.21 -38.55
C PHE A 840 27.82 -39.88 -39.42
N LYS A 841 26.83 -40.79 -39.51
CA LYS A 841 25.55 -40.59 -40.23
C LYS A 841 24.83 -39.28 -39.85
N SER A 842 24.13 -38.68 -40.83
CA SER A 842 23.47 -37.38 -40.66
C SER A 842 22.21 -37.46 -39.79
N ASN A 843 21.79 -36.32 -39.24
CA ASN A 843 20.55 -36.24 -38.44
C ASN A 843 19.29 -36.47 -39.29
N GLU A 844 19.34 -36.23 -40.61
CA GLU A 844 18.23 -36.45 -41.53
C GLU A 844 18.01 -37.95 -41.77
N ASP A 845 19.09 -38.71 -41.99
CA ASP A 845 19.04 -40.17 -42.15
C ASP A 845 18.44 -40.85 -40.91
N LEU A 846 18.88 -40.42 -39.73
CA LEU A 846 18.38 -40.93 -38.46
C LEU A 846 16.89 -40.60 -38.23
N TRP A 847 16.41 -39.49 -38.77
CA TRP A 847 15.01 -39.10 -38.66
C TRP A 847 14.12 -39.98 -39.55
N TYR A 848 14.51 -40.20 -40.80
CA TYR A 848 13.77 -41.06 -41.73
C TYR A 848 13.65 -42.50 -41.20
N GLU A 849 14.74 -43.05 -40.64
CA GLU A 849 14.73 -44.40 -40.09
C GLU A 849 13.71 -44.55 -38.94
N ASN A 850 13.67 -43.59 -38.02
CA ASN A 850 12.73 -43.61 -36.90
C ASN A 850 11.28 -43.32 -37.33
N PHE A 851 11.10 -42.45 -38.34
CA PHE A 851 9.79 -42.15 -38.91
C PHE A 851 9.14 -43.41 -39.53
N TYR A 852 9.88 -44.21 -40.29
CA TYR A 852 9.33 -45.44 -40.86
C TYR A 852 9.05 -46.52 -39.82
N LYS A 853 9.87 -46.63 -38.76
CA LYS A 853 9.57 -47.53 -37.62
C LYS A 853 8.28 -47.14 -36.91
N LEU A 854 8.04 -45.84 -36.74
CA LEU A 854 6.81 -45.32 -36.15
C LEU A 854 5.58 -45.62 -37.03
N LYS A 855 5.68 -45.37 -38.34
CA LYS A 855 4.58 -45.66 -39.28
C LYS A 855 4.21 -47.14 -39.25
N LYS A 856 5.20 -48.03 -39.40
CA LYS A 856 5.01 -49.49 -39.33
C LYS A 856 4.38 -49.94 -38.01
N TYR A 857 4.73 -49.31 -36.90
CA TYR A 857 4.15 -49.62 -35.60
C TYR A 857 2.63 -49.32 -35.56
N ILE A 858 2.22 -48.14 -36.02
CA ILE A 858 0.80 -47.74 -36.00
C ILE A 858 -0.01 -48.61 -36.97
N ASP A 859 0.57 -48.94 -38.13
CA ASP A 859 -0.06 -49.83 -39.11
C ASP A 859 -0.42 -51.20 -38.54
N ILE A 860 0.50 -51.79 -37.76
CA ILE A 860 0.32 -53.13 -37.15
C ILE A 860 -0.59 -53.06 -35.93
N ASN A 861 -0.38 -52.08 -35.04
CA ASN A 861 -1.00 -52.10 -33.72
C ASN A 861 -2.31 -51.31 -33.66
N LYS A 862 -2.68 -50.60 -34.74
CA LYS A 862 -3.89 -49.77 -34.86
C LYS A 862 -4.08 -48.81 -33.68
N LYS A 863 -2.98 -48.30 -33.14
CA LYS A 863 -2.95 -47.33 -32.03
C LYS A 863 -1.62 -46.58 -32.01
N ARG A 864 -1.60 -45.39 -31.40
CA ARG A 864 -0.36 -44.64 -31.18
C ARG A 864 0.51 -45.29 -30.11
N PRO A 865 1.85 -45.26 -30.25
CA PRO A 865 2.76 -45.80 -29.24
C PRO A 865 2.69 -45.01 -27.93
N THR A 866 2.66 -45.71 -26.81
CA THR A 866 2.46 -45.13 -25.47
C THR A 866 3.74 -45.15 -24.62
N SER A 867 3.94 -44.11 -23.82
CA SER A 867 5.13 -44.00 -22.94
C SER A 867 5.10 -44.96 -21.74
N LYS A 868 3.95 -45.59 -21.47
CA LYS A 868 3.75 -46.56 -20.37
C LYS A 868 4.33 -47.95 -20.70
N ASN A 869 4.40 -48.32 -21.98
CA ASN A 869 5.03 -49.57 -22.40
C ASN A 869 6.52 -49.33 -22.69
N ILE A 870 7.40 -50.07 -22.00
CA ILE A 870 8.86 -49.91 -22.09
C ILE A 870 9.35 -50.16 -23.53
N LYS A 871 8.76 -51.11 -24.26
CA LYS A 871 9.12 -51.41 -25.65
C LYS A 871 8.70 -50.32 -26.64
N GLU A 872 7.67 -49.54 -26.32
CA GLU A 872 7.11 -48.47 -27.18
C GLU A 872 7.65 -47.07 -26.82
N LYS A 873 8.28 -46.94 -25.65
CA LYS A 873 8.68 -45.66 -25.05
C LYS A 873 9.53 -44.80 -25.99
N THR A 874 10.42 -45.41 -26.76
CA THR A 874 11.32 -44.72 -27.69
C THR A 874 10.56 -44.11 -28.86
N LEU A 875 9.61 -44.86 -29.46
CA LEU A 875 8.75 -44.38 -30.54
C LEU A 875 7.74 -43.34 -30.04
N SER A 876 7.18 -43.53 -28.85
CA SER A 876 6.27 -42.57 -28.22
C SER A 876 6.97 -41.22 -27.95
N SER A 877 8.20 -41.27 -27.42
CA SER A 877 8.99 -40.06 -27.21
C SER A 877 9.36 -39.36 -28.52
N PHE A 878 9.72 -40.12 -29.56
CA PHE A 878 9.98 -39.59 -30.89
C PHE A 878 8.74 -38.88 -31.46
N LEU A 879 7.57 -39.55 -31.46
CA LEU A 879 6.31 -38.99 -31.96
C LEU A 879 5.92 -37.69 -31.24
N CYS A 880 5.92 -37.68 -29.90
CA CYS A 880 5.60 -36.48 -29.12
C CYS A 880 6.51 -35.29 -29.46
N LYS A 881 7.81 -35.57 -29.64
CA LYS A 881 8.78 -34.54 -30.01
C LYS A 881 8.53 -34.02 -31.43
N GLN A 882 8.22 -34.90 -32.37
CA GLN A 882 7.93 -34.48 -33.75
C GLN A 882 6.63 -33.68 -33.85
N ILE A 883 5.55 -34.06 -33.15
CA ILE A 883 4.31 -33.25 -33.12
C ILE A 883 4.60 -31.84 -32.58
N LYS A 884 5.37 -31.73 -31.49
CA LYS A 884 5.75 -30.42 -30.93
C LYS A 884 6.59 -29.60 -31.92
N ASN A 885 7.55 -30.24 -32.59
CA ASN A 885 8.40 -29.57 -33.55
C ASN A 885 7.64 -29.15 -34.80
N PHE A 886 6.67 -29.96 -35.24
CA PHE A 886 5.79 -29.71 -36.39
C PHE A 886 4.90 -28.49 -36.14
N LYS A 887 4.19 -28.45 -34.99
CA LYS A 887 3.33 -27.31 -34.61
C LYS A 887 4.06 -25.97 -34.59
N ASN A 888 5.33 -25.97 -34.21
CA ASN A 888 6.14 -24.75 -34.09
C ASN A 888 7.09 -24.52 -35.29
N LYS A 889 7.10 -25.42 -36.28
CA LYS A 889 8.02 -25.41 -37.44
C LYS A 889 9.50 -25.19 -37.06
N ILE A 890 10.00 -25.96 -36.08
CA ILE A 890 11.36 -25.83 -35.51
C ILE A 890 12.23 -27.09 -35.68
N TYR A 891 13.55 -26.91 -35.59
CA TYR A 891 14.56 -27.97 -35.78
C TYR A 891 14.47 -28.63 -37.16
N ILE A 892 14.43 -29.97 -37.22
CA ILE A 892 14.37 -30.75 -38.46
C ILE A 892 13.10 -30.48 -39.26
N MET A 893 12.03 -29.99 -38.61
CA MET A 893 10.78 -29.57 -39.25
C MET A 893 10.90 -28.22 -39.98
N LYS A 894 12.06 -27.58 -39.97
CA LYS A 894 12.37 -26.46 -40.88
C LYS A 894 12.66 -26.94 -42.31
N ASN A 895 13.07 -28.20 -42.48
CA ASN A 895 13.27 -28.79 -43.81
C ASN A 895 11.88 -29.12 -44.41
N GLU A 896 11.50 -28.41 -45.47
CA GLU A 896 10.16 -28.51 -46.07
C GLU A 896 9.81 -29.92 -46.55
N LYS A 897 10.78 -30.69 -47.07
CA LYS A 897 10.53 -32.07 -47.50
C LYS A 897 10.15 -32.98 -46.33
N ILE A 898 10.75 -32.76 -45.16
CA ILE A 898 10.46 -33.51 -43.93
C ILE A 898 9.14 -33.05 -43.33
N TYR A 899 8.88 -31.73 -43.32
CA TYR A 899 7.65 -31.13 -42.82
C TYR A 899 6.42 -31.68 -43.55
N ASN A 900 6.40 -31.56 -44.88
CA ASN A 900 5.25 -31.98 -45.70
C ASN A 900 5.02 -33.50 -45.59
N LYS A 901 6.09 -34.29 -45.41
CA LYS A 901 5.97 -35.74 -45.24
C LYS A 901 5.40 -36.15 -43.88
N PHE A 902 5.67 -35.36 -42.83
CA PHE A 902 5.10 -35.58 -41.50
C PHE A 902 3.66 -35.06 -41.41
N GLU A 903 3.33 -33.97 -42.12
CA GLU A 903 1.97 -33.44 -42.25
C GLU A 903 1.02 -34.48 -42.84
N LYS A 904 1.37 -35.03 -44.00
CA LYS A 904 0.60 -36.11 -44.66
C LYS A 904 0.43 -37.34 -43.74
N PHE A 905 1.43 -37.64 -42.92
CA PHE A 905 1.33 -38.72 -41.94
C PHE A 905 0.34 -38.42 -40.78
N LEU A 906 0.13 -37.16 -40.39
CA LEU A 906 -0.89 -36.84 -39.39
C LEU A 906 -2.30 -36.90 -39.98
N GLU A 907 -2.45 -36.55 -41.25
CA GLU A 907 -3.71 -36.69 -42.00
C GLU A 907 -4.11 -38.15 -42.17
N ASP A 908 -3.19 -38.99 -42.68
CA ASP A 908 -3.42 -40.42 -42.95
C ASP A 908 -3.84 -41.23 -41.71
N TYR A 909 -3.53 -40.75 -40.50
CA TYR A 909 -3.79 -41.44 -39.22
C TYR A 909 -4.62 -40.61 -38.24
N SER A 910 -5.38 -39.64 -38.74
CA SER A 910 -6.11 -38.62 -37.96
C SER A 910 -6.99 -39.19 -36.82
N ASP A 911 -7.62 -40.35 -37.02
CA ASP A 911 -8.45 -41.05 -36.03
C ASP A 911 -7.72 -41.35 -34.70
N TYR A 912 -6.39 -41.47 -34.75
CA TYR A 912 -5.56 -41.77 -33.58
C TYR A 912 -5.03 -40.51 -32.86
N PHE A 913 -5.43 -39.30 -33.29
CA PHE A 913 -4.92 -38.01 -32.83
C PHE A 913 -6.01 -36.97 -32.42
N LYS A 914 -7.24 -37.40 -32.05
CA LYS A 914 -8.37 -36.53 -31.62
C LYS A 914 -8.06 -35.54 -30.47
N ALA A 915 -8.78 -34.42 -30.41
CA ALA A 915 -8.57 -33.30 -29.48
C ALA A 915 -9.09 -33.59 -28.05
N ASN A 916 -8.50 -32.91 -27.05
CA ASN A 916 -8.82 -33.14 -25.62
C ASN A 916 -10.23 -32.66 -25.22
N GLU A 917 -10.82 -31.75 -25.98
CA GLU A 917 -12.16 -31.20 -25.73
C GLU A 917 -13.24 -32.22 -26.11
N ASP A 918 -13.09 -32.90 -27.25
CA ASP A 918 -13.98 -33.98 -27.69
C ASP A 918 -14.04 -35.11 -26.67
N LEU A 919 -12.87 -35.50 -26.13
CA LEU A 919 -12.76 -36.52 -25.09
C LEU A 919 -13.42 -36.10 -23.76
N TRP A 920 -13.53 -34.80 -23.49
CA TRP A 920 -14.19 -34.29 -22.29
C TRP A 920 -15.71 -34.40 -22.42
N TYR A 921 -16.27 -34.04 -23.58
CA TYR A 921 -17.70 -34.18 -23.87
C TYR A 921 -18.16 -35.63 -23.85
N GLU A 922 -17.41 -36.55 -24.48
CA GLU A 922 -17.69 -37.99 -24.43
C GLU A 922 -17.75 -38.52 -22.98
N LYS A 923 -16.83 -38.05 -22.12
CA LYS A 923 -16.79 -38.50 -20.72
C LYS A 923 -17.89 -37.91 -19.84
N LEU A 924 -18.34 -36.69 -20.13
CA LEU A 924 -19.51 -36.12 -19.47
C LEU A 924 -20.77 -36.93 -19.79
N GLU A 925 -20.93 -37.34 -21.05
CA GLU A 925 -22.08 -38.12 -21.51
C GLU A 925 -22.11 -39.52 -20.87
N ASP A 926 -20.95 -40.17 -20.73
CA ASP A 926 -20.82 -41.42 -19.98
C ASP A 926 -21.26 -41.29 -18.50
N VAL A 927 -21.04 -40.12 -17.88
CA VAL A 927 -21.46 -39.86 -16.51
C VAL A 927 -22.96 -39.63 -16.42
N LYS A 928 -23.54 -38.86 -17.35
CA LYS A 928 -25.00 -38.66 -17.45
C LYS A 928 -25.72 -40.00 -17.59
N ASN A 929 -25.33 -40.79 -18.58
CA ASN A 929 -25.86 -42.14 -18.80
C ASN A 929 -25.75 -43.04 -17.57
N PHE A 930 -24.63 -42.97 -16.84
CA PHE A 930 -24.49 -43.72 -15.60
C PHE A 930 -25.52 -43.28 -14.54
N ILE A 931 -25.68 -41.98 -14.33
CA ILE A 931 -26.61 -41.45 -13.32
C ILE A 931 -28.05 -41.81 -13.71
N ASP A 932 -28.40 -41.71 -14.98
CA ASP A 932 -29.73 -42.03 -15.49
C ASP A 932 -30.10 -43.49 -15.31
N VAL A 933 -29.18 -44.41 -15.58
CA VAL A 933 -29.40 -45.85 -15.42
C VAL A 933 -29.42 -46.25 -13.94
N ASN A 934 -28.48 -45.74 -13.15
CA ASN A 934 -28.28 -46.22 -11.78
C ASN A 934 -29.04 -45.42 -10.72
N LYS A 935 -29.66 -44.30 -11.11
CA LYS A 935 -30.36 -43.34 -10.24
C LYS A 935 -29.52 -42.94 -9.02
N ARG A 936 -28.21 -42.77 -9.23
CA ARG A 936 -27.23 -42.30 -8.24
C ARG A 936 -25.95 -41.84 -8.92
N ARG A 937 -25.19 -40.98 -8.24
CA ARG A 937 -23.83 -40.63 -8.68
C ARG A 937 -22.82 -41.79 -8.55
N PRO A 938 -21.75 -41.79 -9.36
CA PRO A 938 -20.67 -42.76 -9.26
C PRO A 938 -19.97 -42.74 -7.87
N LYS A 939 -19.66 -43.92 -7.32
CA LYS A 939 -18.95 -44.12 -6.03
C LYS A 939 -17.45 -44.24 -6.24
N TYR A 940 -16.66 -44.07 -5.17
CA TYR A 940 -15.18 -44.03 -5.19
C TYR A 940 -14.45 -45.15 -5.97
N LYS A 941 -15.04 -46.36 -6.04
CA LYS A 941 -14.47 -47.50 -6.78
C LYS A 941 -14.88 -47.56 -8.27
N GLU A 942 -15.79 -46.71 -8.72
CA GLU A 942 -16.30 -46.67 -10.08
C GLU A 942 -15.47 -45.70 -10.92
N GLY A 943 -15.12 -46.09 -12.15
CA GLY A 943 -14.15 -45.36 -12.99
C GLY A 943 -14.52 -43.88 -13.22
N ASN A 944 -15.82 -43.59 -13.33
CA ASN A 944 -16.34 -42.25 -13.55
C ASN A 944 -16.27 -41.33 -12.32
N HIS A 945 -16.10 -41.87 -11.11
CA HIS A 945 -16.11 -41.07 -9.87
C HIS A 945 -14.92 -40.12 -9.77
N LYS A 946 -13.70 -40.60 -10.05
CA LYS A 946 -12.49 -39.78 -9.93
C LYS A 946 -12.52 -38.61 -10.91
N TRP A 947 -13.02 -38.85 -12.12
CA TRP A 947 -13.19 -37.81 -13.13
C TRP A 947 -14.23 -36.78 -12.68
N LEU A 948 -15.43 -37.23 -12.28
CA LEU A 948 -16.50 -36.32 -11.83
C LEU A 948 -16.07 -35.47 -10.62
N GLN A 949 -15.40 -36.06 -9.63
CA GLN A 949 -14.89 -35.33 -8.46
C GLN A 949 -13.86 -34.26 -8.85
N HIS A 950 -12.98 -34.58 -9.80
CA HIS A 950 -11.99 -33.64 -10.29
C HIS A 950 -12.66 -32.49 -11.08
N GLN A 951 -13.68 -32.79 -11.90
CA GLN A 951 -14.42 -31.76 -12.62
C GLN A 951 -15.18 -30.83 -11.67
N ILE A 952 -15.86 -31.35 -10.63
CA ILE A 952 -16.52 -30.51 -9.60
C ILE A 952 -15.50 -29.61 -8.90
N THR A 953 -14.32 -30.14 -8.58
CA THR A 953 -13.24 -29.34 -7.97
C THR A 953 -12.74 -28.25 -8.91
N ASN A 954 -12.59 -28.57 -10.20
CA ASN A 954 -12.14 -27.62 -11.21
C ASN A 954 -13.20 -26.56 -11.53
N PHE A 955 -14.49 -26.92 -11.47
CA PHE A 955 -15.64 -26.03 -11.62
C PHE A 955 -15.68 -25.01 -10.48
N ASN A 956 -15.65 -25.46 -9.23
CA ASN A 956 -15.65 -24.58 -8.05
C ASN A 956 -14.44 -23.63 -7.99
N ASN A 957 -13.31 -23.99 -8.61
CA ASN A 957 -12.09 -23.20 -8.61
C ASN A 957 -11.78 -22.52 -9.95
N LYS A 958 -12.65 -22.66 -10.96
CA LYS A 958 -12.47 -22.17 -12.35
C LYS A 958 -11.07 -22.49 -12.95
N LYS A 959 -10.67 -23.76 -12.96
CA LYS A 959 -9.33 -24.25 -13.38
C LYS A 959 -9.35 -25.17 -14.61
N PHE A 960 -8.24 -25.23 -15.35
CA PHE A 960 -8.04 -26.07 -16.55
C PHE A 960 -9.07 -25.82 -17.65
N LEU A 961 -9.76 -26.86 -18.14
CA LEU A 961 -10.81 -26.75 -19.17
C LEU A 961 -12.00 -25.94 -18.69
N MET A 962 -12.24 -25.83 -17.38
CA MET A 962 -13.28 -24.97 -16.79
C MET A 962 -12.95 -23.46 -16.87
N LYS A 963 -11.84 -23.08 -17.51
CA LYS A 963 -11.60 -21.70 -17.94
C LYS A 963 -12.30 -21.37 -19.26
N ASN A 964 -12.67 -22.37 -20.05
CA ASN A 964 -13.44 -22.19 -21.27
C ASN A 964 -14.91 -22.05 -20.87
N GLU A 965 -15.50 -20.88 -21.14
CA GLU A 965 -16.88 -20.54 -20.75
C GLU A 965 -17.89 -21.54 -21.30
N LYS A 966 -17.76 -21.98 -22.56
CA LYS A 966 -18.69 -22.97 -23.13
C LYS A 966 -18.68 -24.32 -22.40
N ILE A 967 -17.52 -24.75 -21.89
CA ILE A 967 -17.40 -25.99 -21.11
C ILE A 967 -17.92 -25.79 -19.69
N TYR A 968 -17.69 -24.59 -19.13
CA TYR A 968 -18.18 -24.20 -17.80
C TYR A 968 -19.71 -24.24 -17.74
N ASP A 969 -20.37 -23.57 -18.69
CA ASP A 969 -21.84 -23.47 -18.75
C ASP A 969 -22.50 -24.84 -18.96
N VAL A 970 -21.90 -25.69 -19.81
CA VAL A 970 -22.38 -27.06 -20.03
C VAL A 970 -22.29 -27.91 -18.76
N PHE A 971 -21.25 -27.71 -17.95
CA PHE A 971 -21.08 -28.45 -16.70
C PHE A 971 -21.96 -27.91 -15.57
N GLU A 972 -22.19 -26.60 -15.53
CA GLU A 972 -23.13 -25.94 -14.60
C GLU A 972 -24.54 -26.50 -14.78
N LYS A 973 -25.03 -26.47 -16.04
CA LYS A 973 -26.34 -27.03 -16.38
C LYS A 973 -26.47 -28.51 -16.01
N PHE A 974 -25.40 -29.29 -16.18
CA PHE A 974 -25.38 -30.69 -15.74
C PHE A 974 -25.53 -30.84 -14.21
N LEU A 975 -24.96 -29.95 -13.39
CA LEU A 975 -25.13 -30.01 -11.95
C LEU A 975 -26.56 -29.64 -11.52
N GLU A 976 -27.20 -28.71 -12.23
CA GLU A 976 -28.60 -28.34 -12.02
C GLU A 976 -29.55 -29.48 -12.37
N ASP A 977 -29.44 -30.03 -13.58
CA ASP A 977 -30.29 -31.10 -14.12
C ASP A 977 -30.29 -32.35 -13.22
N TYR A 978 -29.17 -32.62 -12.54
CA TYR A 978 -28.99 -33.80 -11.68
C TYR A 978 -28.87 -33.44 -10.18
N SER A 979 -29.30 -32.24 -9.78
CA SER A 979 -29.17 -31.68 -8.42
C SER A 979 -29.61 -32.63 -7.30
N ASP A 980 -30.66 -33.43 -7.52
CA ASP A 980 -31.14 -34.46 -6.59
C ASP A 980 -30.08 -35.49 -6.16
N TYR A 981 -29.08 -35.74 -7.01
CA TYR A 981 -27.99 -36.69 -6.74
C TYR A 981 -26.74 -36.03 -6.15
N PHE A 982 -26.75 -34.70 -5.99
CA PHE A 982 -25.67 -33.90 -5.42
C PHE A 982 -26.00 -33.26 -4.07
N LYS A 983 -27.19 -33.53 -3.51
CA LYS A 983 -27.67 -33.09 -2.18
C LYS A 983 -26.64 -33.30 -1.06
N SER A 984 -26.58 -32.33 -0.15
CA SER A 984 -25.67 -32.33 0.99
C SER A 984 -26.06 -33.38 2.04
N ASN A 985 -25.11 -33.76 2.91
CA ASN A 985 -25.40 -34.70 4.01
C ASN A 985 -26.44 -34.13 5.00
N GLU A 986 -26.58 -32.81 5.08
CA GLU A 986 -27.55 -32.14 5.95
C GLU A 986 -28.96 -32.18 5.34
N GLU A 987 -29.09 -31.88 4.05
CA GLU A 987 -30.36 -31.99 3.31
C GLU A 987 -30.91 -33.42 3.33
N LEU A 988 -30.03 -34.40 3.08
CA LEU A 988 -30.37 -35.82 3.20
C LEU A 988 -30.78 -36.20 4.63
N TRP A 989 -30.23 -35.54 5.65
CA TRP A 989 -30.62 -35.78 7.03
C TRP A 989 -32.03 -35.26 7.30
N TYR A 990 -32.35 -34.04 6.89
CA TYR A 990 -33.67 -33.42 7.02
C TYR A 990 -34.76 -34.20 6.28
N GLN A 991 -34.48 -34.66 5.05
CA GLN A 991 -35.43 -35.46 4.29
C GLN A 991 -35.78 -36.79 5.01
N ASN A 992 -34.76 -37.50 5.50
CA ASN A 992 -34.99 -38.74 6.23
C ASN A 992 -35.63 -38.53 7.62
N PHE A 993 -35.32 -37.41 8.27
CA PHE A 993 -35.94 -37.00 9.52
C PHE A 993 -37.45 -36.77 9.36
N ASN A 994 -37.86 -36.06 8.31
CA ASN A 994 -39.27 -35.85 7.98
C ASN A 994 -39.99 -37.16 7.64
N ASN A 995 -39.34 -38.07 6.91
CA ASN A 995 -39.91 -39.39 6.63
C ASN A 995 -40.15 -40.20 7.92
N LEU A 996 -39.24 -40.11 8.89
CA LEU A 996 -39.41 -40.75 10.19
C LEU A 996 -40.59 -40.15 10.98
N LYS A 997 -40.69 -38.81 10.99
CA LYS A 997 -41.78 -38.09 11.65
C LYS A 997 -43.14 -38.48 11.06
N ASN A 998 -43.28 -38.37 9.75
CA ASN A 998 -44.49 -38.75 9.01
C ASN A 998 -44.88 -40.21 9.26
N PHE A 999 -43.91 -41.13 9.29
CA PHE A 999 -44.20 -42.53 9.57
C PHE A 999 -44.83 -42.72 10.94
N ILE A 1000 -44.28 -42.09 11.98
CA ILE A 1000 -44.79 -42.21 13.35
C ILE A 1000 -46.16 -41.52 13.48
N ASP A 1001 -46.33 -40.37 12.86
CA ASP A 1001 -47.59 -39.62 12.89
C ASP A 1001 -48.74 -40.41 12.26
N ILE A 1002 -48.49 -41.08 11.12
CA ILE A 1002 -49.51 -41.88 10.42
C ILE A 1002 -49.75 -43.21 11.13
N ASN A 1003 -48.69 -43.96 11.45
CA ASN A 1003 -48.81 -45.34 11.89
C ASN A 1003 -48.97 -45.48 13.42
N LYS A 1004 -48.83 -44.38 14.16
CA LYS A 1004 -48.86 -44.33 15.64
C LYS A 1004 -47.97 -45.40 16.29
N ARG A 1005 -46.85 -45.72 15.64
CA ARG A 1005 -45.84 -46.68 16.12
C ARG A 1005 -44.48 -46.35 15.51
N ARG A 1006 -43.40 -46.81 16.14
CA ARG A 1006 -42.05 -46.68 15.55
C ARG A 1006 -41.87 -47.61 14.35
N PRO A 1007 -41.08 -47.20 13.34
CA PRO A 1007 -40.70 -48.07 12.23
C PRO A 1007 -39.74 -49.17 12.70
N ASN A 1008 -39.99 -50.39 12.22
CA ASN A 1008 -39.21 -51.59 12.55
C ASN A 1008 -38.08 -51.83 11.55
N SER A 1009 -36.84 -51.88 12.03
CA SER A 1009 -35.64 -52.19 11.23
C SER A 1009 -35.62 -53.59 10.63
N ASN A 1010 -36.50 -54.48 11.10
CA ASN A 1010 -36.68 -55.84 10.60
C ASN A 1010 -37.98 -56.01 9.78
N SER A 1011 -38.66 -54.92 9.38
CA SER A 1011 -39.88 -55.00 8.58
C SER A 1011 -39.64 -55.69 7.23
N LYS A 1012 -40.65 -56.43 6.74
CA LYS A 1012 -40.66 -56.96 5.37
C LYS A 1012 -40.91 -55.86 4.34
N ASN A 1013 -41.59 -54.77 4.73
CA ASN A 1013 -41.75 -53.59 3.89
C ASN A 1013 -40.41 -52.83 3.81
N LYS A 1014 -39.90 -52.64 2.59
CA LYS A 1014 -38.58 -52.06 2.34
C LYS A 1014 -38.46 -50.62 2.84
N ASP A 1015 -39.51 -49.82 2.71
CA ASP A 1015 -39.50 -48.40 3.08
C ASP A 1015 -39.52 -48.26 4.60
N GLU A 1016 -40.38 -49.01 5.29
CA GLU A 1016 -40.38 -49.05 6.76
C GLU A 1016 -39.02 -49.53 7.28
N LYS A 1017 -38.46 -50.57 6.66
CA LYS A 1017 -37.16 -51.13 7.05
C LYS A 1017 -36.05 -50.08 6.93
N ASN A 1018 -36.06 -49.29 5.86
CA ASN A 1018 -35.08 -48.23 5.62
C ASN A 1018 -35.19 -47.12 6.66
N VAL A 1019 -36.40 -46.61 6.92
CA VAL A 1019 -36.65 -45.59 7.95
C VAL A 1019 -36.29 -46.13 9.35
N GLY A 1020 -36.62 -47.39 9.64
CA GLY A 1020 -36.29 -48.07 10.89
C GLY A 1020 -34.79 -48.22 11.12
N ASN A 1021 -34.03 -48.58 10.08
CA ASN A 1021 -32.57 -48.68 10.12
C ASN A 1021 -31.91 -47.31 10.30
N TRP A 1022 -32.38 -46.30 9.58
CA TRP A 1022 -31.88 -44.94 9.68
C TRP A 1022 -32.10 -44.38 11.09
N LYS A 1023 -33.32 -44.51 11.64
CA LYS A 1023 -33.66 -44.15 13.03
C LYS A 1023 -32.68 -44.75 14.04
N SER A 1024 -32.45 -46.06 13.99
CA SER A 1024 -31.53 -46.74 14.93
C SER A 1024 -30.12 -46.16 14.87
N LYS A 1025 -29.66 -45.81 13.67
CA LYS A 1025 -28.36 -45.18 13.46
C LYS A 1025 -28.30 -43.76 14.00
N GLN A 1026 -29.36 -42.97 13.82
CA GLN A 1026 -29.43 -41.61 14.37
C GLN A 1026 -29.48 -41.58 15.89
N ILE A 1027 -30.21 -42.50 16.54
CA ILE A 1027 -30.18 -42.63 18.01
C ILE A 1027 -28.76 -42.92 18.51
N SER A 1028 -28.03 -43.81 17.82
CA SER A 1028 -26.63 -44.08 18.17
C SER A 1028 -25.73 -42.87 17.94
N ASN A 1029 -25.91 -42.14 16.83
CA ASN A 1029 -25.12 -40.95 16.53
C ASN A 1029 -25.40 -39.81 17.53
N PHE A 1030 -26.65 -39.65 17.96
CA PHE A 1030 -27.09 -38.68 18.94
C PHE A 1030 -26.42 -38.96 20.30
N ARG A 1031 -26.47 -40.20 20.78
CA ARG A 1031 -25.80 -40.61 22.03
C ARG A 1031 -24.29 -40.38 22.02
N LYS A 1032 -23.65 -40.53 20.86
CA LYS A 1032 -22.19 -40.40 20.71
C LYS A 1032 -21.73 -39.02 20.23
N LYS A 1033 -22.65 -38.08 19.91
CA LYS A 1033 -22.36 -36.79 19.24
C LYS A 1033 -21.44 -36.94 18.01
N GLN A 1034 -21.81 -37.79 17.06
CA GLN A 1034 -20.98 -38.12 15.88
C GLN A 1034 -21.70 -37.88 14.54
N ARG A 1035 -20.93 -37.69 13.46
CA ARG A 1035 -21.40 -37.43 12.09
C ARG A 1035 -22.23 -36.14 12.01
N THR A 1036 -23.42 -36.17 11.39
CA THR A 1036 -24.32 -35.01 11.27
C THR A 1036 -24.79 -34.50 12.63
N MET A 1037 -24.77 -35.33 13.67
CA MET A 1037 -25.06 -34.92 15.07
C MET A 1037 -23.94 -34.10 15.73
N LYS A 1038 -22.84 -33.81 15.02
CA LYS A 1038 -21.88 -32.77 15.41
C LYS A 1038 -22.41 -31.36 15.13
N ASN A 1039 -23.34 -31.22 14.19
CA ASN A 1039 -24.01 -29.96 13.92
C ASN A 1039 -25.02 -29.69 15.06
N GLN A 1040 -24.84 -28.56 15.76
CA GLN A 1040 -25.61 -28.22 16.95
C GLN A 1040 -27.10 -28.01 16.66
N LYS A 1041 -27.45 -27.48 15.48
CA LYS A 1041 -28.85 -27.27 15.07
C LYS A 1041 -29.58 -28.60 14.90
N ILE A 1042 -28.98 -29.50 14.10
CA ILE A 1042 -29.48 -30.87 13.88
C ILE A 1042 -29.59 -31.65 15.20
N TYR A 1043 -28.61 -31.50 16.10
CA TYR A 1043 -28.62 -32.16 17.40
C TYR A 1043 -29.79 -31.68 18.27
N ASN A 1044 -30.00 -30.37 18.37
CA ASN A 1044 -31.08 -29.78 19.17
C ASN A 1044 -32.46 -30.17 18.62
N GLU A 1045 -32.61 -30.18 17.31
CA GLU A 1045 -33.86 -30.55 16.64
C GLU A 1045 -34.22 -32.03 16.83
N PHE A 1046 -33.23 -32.92 16.72
CA PHE A 1046 -33.44 -34.34 17.01
C PHE A 1046 -33.68 -34.61 18.51
N LYS A 1047 -33.08 -33.81 19.41
CA LYS A 1047 -33.36 -33.87 20.85
C LYS A 1047 -34.83 -33.54 21.13
N LYS A 1048 -35.32 -32.42 20.60
CA LYS A 1048 -36.72 -31.99 20.72
C LYS A 1048 -37.68 -33.05 20.18
N PHE A 1049 -37.36 -33.65 19.03
CA PHE A 1049 -38.15 -34.76 18.48
C PHE A 1049 -38.24 -35.99 19.42
N LEU A 1050 -37.16 -36.35 20.12
CA LEU A 1050 -37.21 -37.46 21.07
C LEU A 1050 -38.08 -37.15 22.30
N GLU A 1051 -38.15 -35.88 22.70
CA GLU A 1051 -39.02 -35.38 23.77
C GLU A 1051 -40.50 -35.41 23.33
N ASP A 1052 -40.80 -34.81 22.17
CA ASP A 1052 -42.17 -34.73 21.61
C ASP A 1052 -42.78 -36.11 21.35
N TYR A 1053 -41.96 -37.09 20.93
CA TYR A 1053 -42.38 -38.46 20.64
C TYR A 1053 -42.02 -39.45 21.76
N SER A 1054 -41.72 -38.97 22.97
CA SER A 1054 -41.29 -39.77 24.13
C SER A 1054 -42.15 -41.00 24.42
N ASN A 1055 -43.47 -40.91 24.24
CA ASN A 1055 -44.41 -42.02 24.39
C ASN A 1055 -44.12 -43.21 23.48
N TYR A 1056 -43.61 -42.93 22.29
CA TYR A 1056 -43.10 -43.98 21.42
C TYR A 1056 -41.73 -44.40 21.88
N PHE A 1057 -40.87 -43.46 22.32
CA PHE A 1057 -39.45 -43.61 22.68
C PHE A 1057 -39.09 -44.24 24.05
N LYS A 1058 -40.07 -44.65 24.86
CA LYS A 1058 -39.91 -45.26 26.21
C LYS A 1058 -38.81 -46.32 26.35
N SER A 1059 -38.17 -46.35 27.52
CA SER A 1059 -37.12 -47.31 27.88
C SER A 1059 -37.68 -48.70 28.19
N ASN A 1060 -36.84 -49.73 28.14
CA ASN A 1060 -37.25 -51.09 28.50
C ASN A 1060 -37.69 -51.18 29.97
N ASP A 1061 -37.11 -50.36 30.85
CA ASP A 1061 -37.42 -50.30 32.28
C ASP A 1061 -38.76 -49.61 32.51
N GLU A 1062 -39.04 -48.50 31.81
CA GLU A 1062 -40.36 -47.83 31.84
C GLU A 1062 -41.48 -48.75 31.34
N LEU A 1063 -41.25 -49.46 30.23
CA LEU A 1063 -42.19 -50.46 29.71
C LEU A 1063 -42.34 -51.64 30.68
N TRP A 1064 -41.30 -51.99 31.42
CA TRP A 1064 -41.37 -53.04 32.44
C TRP A 1064 -42.23 -52.59 33.62
N PHE A 1065 -42.01 -51.40 34.16
CA PHE A 1065 -42.80 -50.82 35.24
C PHE A 1065 -44.28 -50.63 34.84
N GLU A 1066 -44.56 -50.16 33.64
CA GLU A 1066 -45.94 -49.97 33.16
C GLU A 1066 -46.69 -51.32 33.06
N ASN A 1067 -46.02 -52.37 32.59
CA ASN A 1067 -46.60 -53.72 32.55
C ASN A 1067 -46.72 -54.36 33.94
N PHE A 1068 -45.79 -54.05 34.85
CA PHE A 1068 -45.85 -54.49 36.25
C PHE A 1068 -47.05 -53.87 36.98
N GLU A 1069 -47.31 -52.56 36.81
CA GLU A 1069 -48.47 -51.90 37.39
C GLU A 1069 -49.80 -52.43 36.83
N LYS A 1070 -49.86 -52.71 35.52
CA LYS A 1070 -51.03 -53.37 34.91
C LYS A 1070 -51.26 -54.76 35.47
N LEU A 1071 -50.19 -55.53 35.70
CA LEU A 1071 -50.27 -56.83 36.35
C LEU A 1071 -50.77 -56.73 37.79
N LYS A 1072 -50.23 -55.77 38.56
CA LYS A 1072 -50.61 -55.51 39.95
C LYS A 1072 -52.09 -55.18 40.06
N LYS A 1073 -52.57 -54.19 39.29
CA LYS A 1073 -54.00 -53.85 39.19
C LYS A 1073 -54.87 -55.05 38.78
N PHE A 1074 -54.42 -55.84 37.80
CA PHE A 1074 -55.18 -57.02 37.38
C PHE A 1074 -55.36 -58.03 38.52
N ILE A 1075 -54.28 -58.33 39.26
CA ILE A 1075 -54.31 -59.25 40.40
C ILE A 1075 -55.17 -58.67 41.53
N ASP A 1076 -55.05 -57.39 41.82
CA ASP A 1076 -55.79 -56.72 42.90
C ASP A 1076 -57.30 -56.78 42.67
N ILE A 1077 -57.75 -56.60 41.43
CA ILE A 1077 -59.18 -56.62 41.04
C ILE A 1077 -59.70 -58.06 40.92
N ASN A 1078 -58.97 -58.94 40.22
CA ASN A 1078 -59.49 -60.26 39.84
C ASN A 1078 -59.11 -61.37 40.82
N LYS A 1079 -58.30 -61.05 41.84
CA LYS A 1079 -57.77 -61.96 42.88
C LYS A 1079 -57.14 -63.25 42.33
N ARG A 1080 -56.67 -63.21 41.09
CA ARG A 1080 -56.03 -64.35 40.40
C ARG A 1080 -54.97 -63.87 39.42
N ARG A 1081 -54.04 -64.75 39.06
CA ARG A 1081 -53.03 -64.45 38.04
C ARG A 1081 -53.66 -64.42 36.63
N PRO A 1082 -53.21 -63.52 35.75
CA PRO A 1082 -53.69 -63.45 34.37
C PRO A 1082 -53.25 -64.68 33.57
N LYS A 1083 -54.18 -65.25 32.80
CA LYS A 1083 -53.93 -66.47 32.02
C LYS A 1083 -53.36 -66.14 30.64
N LYS A 1084 -52.25 -66.77 30.26
CA LYS A 1084 -51.65 -66.64 28.91
C LYS A 1084 -52.57 -67.06 27.75
N ASN A 1085 -53.62 -67.83 28.05
CA ASN A 1085 -54.60 -68.31 27.09
C ASN A 1085 -55.98 -67.63 27.27
N SER A 1086 -56.05 -66.48 27.96
CA SER A 1086 -57.33 -65.77 28.14
C SER A 1086 -57.91 -65.31 26.78
N LYS A 1087 -59.23 -65.31 26.67
CA LYS A 1087 -59.96 -64.72 25.53
C LYS A 1087 -59.93 -63.18 25.61
N ASN A 1088 -59.78 -62.60 26.80
CA ASN A 1088 -59.57 -61.16 26.97
C ASN A 1088 -58.12 -60.81 26.58
N LYS A 1089 -57.98 -59.90 25.61
CA LYS A 1089 -56.69 -59.57 24.97
C LYS A 1089 -55.71 -58.91 25.95
N ASP A 1090 -56.19 -58.08 26.87
CA ASP A 1090 -55.36 -57.40 27.85
C ASP A 1090 -54.87 -58.37 28.93
N GLU A 1091 -55.77 -59.21 29.45
CA GLU A 1091 -55.37 -60.29 30.37
C GLU A 1091 -54.34 -61.22 29.71
N LYS A 1092 -54.58 -61.61 28.46
CA LYS A 1092 -53.69 -62.51 27.71
C LYS A 1092 -52.28 -61.91 27.59
N ASN A 1093 -52.18 -60.62 27.26
CA ASN A 1093 -50.91 -59.93 27.11
C ASN A 1093 -50.14 -59.82 28.43
N ILE A 1094 -50.82 -59.45 29.52
CA ILE A 1094 -50.24 -59.38 30.86
C ILE A 1094 -49.79 -60.79 31.32
N GLY A 1095 -50.59 -61.83 31.05
CA GLY A 1095 -50.27 -63.21 31.38
C GLY A 1095 -49.04 -63.75 30.62
N ILE A 1096 -48.91 -63.45 29.32
CA ILE A 1096 -47.72 -63.81 28.54
C ILE A 1096 -46.48 -63.08 29.05
N TRP A 1097 -46.62 -61.79 29.40
CA TRP A 1097 -45.54 -60.98 29.92
C TRP A 1097 -45.05 -61.51 31.28
N LEU A 1098 -45.96 -61.81 32.23
CA LEU A 1098 -45.63 -62.38 33.53
C LEU A 1098 -44.86 -63.70 33.42
N ILE A 1099 -45.28 -64.59 32.53
CA ILE A 1099 -44.58 -65.88 32.31
C ILE A 1099 -43.15 -65.64 31.80
N ARG A 1100 -42.95 -64.69 30.89
CA ARG A 1100 -41.60 -64.36 30.39
C ARG A 1100 -40.71 -63.77 31.48
N GLN A 1101 -41.26 -62.95 32.39
CA GLN A 1101 -40.51 -62.44 33.55
C GLN A 1101 -40.14 -63.58 34.51
N TYR A 1102 -41.09 -64.47 34.81
CA TYR A 1102 -40.84 -65.64 35.66
C TYR A 1102 -39.76 -66.57 35.07
N GLN A 1103 -39.78 -66.80 33.75
CA GLN A 1103 -38.74 -67.58 33.06
C GLN A 1103 -37.38 -66.91 33.07
N LYS A 1104 -37.32 -65.58 32.97
CA LYS A 1104 -36.06 -64.82 33.10
C LYS A 1104 -35.53 -64.83 34.53
N PHE A 1105 -36.41 -64.74 35.53
CA PHE A 1105 -36.04 -64.86 36.95
C PHE A 1105 -35.48 -66.26 37.25
N LYS A 1106 -36.07 -67.34 36.72
CA LYS A 1106 -35.54 -68.71 36.85
C LYS A 1106 -34.18 -68.96 36.16
N LYS A 1107 -33.75 -68.08 35.26
CA LYS A 1107 -32.49 -68.20 34.50
C LYS A 1107 -31.36 -67.33 35.06
N LYS A 1108 -31.65 -66.48 36.04
CA LYS A 1108 -30.69 -65.78 36.88
C LYS A 1108 -30.61 -66.50 38.22
#